data_AF-A0A3P8XBD2-F1
#
_entry.id   AF-A0A3P8XBD2-F1
#
_cell.length_a   1.000
_cell.length_b   1.000
_cell.length_c   1.000
_cell.angle_alpha   90.00
_cell.angle_beta   90.00
_cell.angle_gamma   90.00
#
_symmetry.space_group_name_H-M   'P 1'
#
loop_
_entity.id
_entity.type
_entity.pdbx_description
1 polymer ?
#
loop_
_entity_poly.entity_id
_entity_poly.type
_entity_poly.pdbx_seq_one_letter_code
_entity_poly.pdbx_strand_id
1 'polypeptide(L)'
;MCAWQALHQLYYDPDMDHKNVAQKWLTQAQTSTQAWQFCWPLLGPDKLPEIQFFGASTLHTKISRHWADLPIDQHQTLRMQLLSHISHFSKGPKMVLTRLCVALASLALHTIPQAWPRAVSDMVLVFQPEKTGSGNQSGAGDVGGAGEMELNNHSHCLALLELLTVLPEELQSCRLPQGRRAQLREALAGEWTVVCPLLRQLLQKQEAPSQVKERCLRCLSSWVGLDIPLHGESEGLLQDCFAALSDPELFNTAVETIVCAISQPDCQRYTDALVNLMPLVLGLHDQLKAAARDGDMETSHGICRIAVALGETHSRTLLEQVQHWQGYLSLVNMILFCTSIPGHYPVSETTSSLTLTFWYTLQDDILSFEEDRRTVYLQVYRPVYLQLVDILLEKSHFPSEQDYISWSSDDKELFRIYRVDISDTLMYVYEILGAELLSNLYDRLGQLLMATEGPAAWQDIEALLFGFQSIAETIDVNYSDVIPGLIGLIPRISISNIQLADTVMYTIGSLAEWLADHPLMLGCVVPMVLQGLVKAELSVSSVSTLKRICRECRHDLAPYAPDIMTVSQDVLAKEIHKSSQCMWLMQGLGFLLSALPVEEILGRLTLLITPHIQTLDTLAHQEPSPTTKLSIIHILGMLSSLFTTLDIRGQDQGSEGTIPAQTRTNPIVVILQQVFTLIQNVLSKWLSDPEVVKAVCGVFDRSVKTLLRDFAPMVPQLSEMLGQIYTTCPQASALDLTCQMVRIFTGEKDHLGPIKHLIELVTSTTQSIFQQGKN
;
A
#
# COMPACT_ATOMS: atom_id res chain seq x y z
N MET A 1 0.19 47.32 -11.70
CA MET A 1 -0.05 46.19 -12.62
C MET A 1 -1.55 45.93 -12.63
N CYS A 2 -2.20 45.88 -13.79
CA CYS A 2 -3.62 45.51 -13.87
C CYS A 2 -3.74 43.98 -13.98
N ALA A 3 -4.86 43.40 -13.52
CA ALA A 3 -5.04 41.94 -13.48
C ALA A 3 -4.80 41.24 -14.84
N TRP A 4 -5.21 41.89 -15.93
CA TRP A 4 -4.96 41.40 -17.29
C TRP A 4 -3.47 41.32 -17.64
N GLN A 5 -2.66 42.32 -17.25
CA GLN A 5 -1.21 42.33 -17.52
C GLN A 5 -0.50 41.25 -16.72
N ALA A 6 -0.91 41.05 -15.46
CA ALA A 6 -0.36 39.99 -14.62
C ALA A 6 -0.70 38.60 -15.15
N LEU A 7 -1.92 38.38 -15.67
CA LEU A 7 -2.29 37.12 -16.32
C LEU A 7 -1.50 36.87 -17.59
N HIS A 8 -1.31 37.90 -18.43
CA HIS A 8 -0.48 37.78 -19.62
C HIS A 8 0.97 37.42 -19.27
N GLN A 9 1.51 38.03 -18.21
CA GLN A 9 2.85 37.70 -17.71
C GLN A 9 2.92 36.27 -17.16
N LEU A 10 1.89 35.81 -16.42
CA LEU A 10 1.85 34.46 -15.89
C LEU A 10 1.82 33.38 -16.98
N TYR A 11 1.01 33.58 -18.02
CA TYR A 11 0.80 32.57 -19.06
C TYR A 11 1.85 32.60 -20.18
N TYR A 12 2.32 33.79 -20.59
CA TYR A 12 3.11 33.93 -21.82
C TYR A 12 4.55 34.41 -21.62
N ASP A 13 4.94 34.88 -20.43
CA ASP A 13 6.34 35.23 -20.15
C ASP A 13 7.18 33.94 -20.04
N PRO A 14 8.30 33.77 -20.78
CA PRO A 14 9.14 32.58 -20.65
C PRO A 14 9.94 32.53 -19.33
N ASP A 15 10.11 33.65 -18.63
CA ASP A 15 10.90 33.73 -17.40
C ASP A 15 10.10 33.24 -16.17
N MET A 16 10.64 32.24 -15.47
CA MET A 16 10.03 31.68 -14.27
C MET A 16 9.98 32.66 -13.09
N ASP A 17 10.94 33.58 -12.98
CA ASP A 17 10.93 34.59 -11.90
C ASP A 17 9.80 35.60 -12.12
N HIS A 18 9.58 36.00 -13.36
CA HIS A 18 8.46 36.85 -13.75
C HIS A 18 7.11 36.17 -13.52
N LYS A 19 6.98 34.88 -13.85
CA LYS A 19 5.78 34.10 -13.53
C LYS A 19 5.52 34.02 -12.03
N ASN A 20 6.56 33.82 -11.22
CA ASN A 20 6.45 33.78 -9.77
C ASN A 20 5.98 35.12 -9.19
N VAL A 21 6.48 36.24 -9.71
CA VAL A 21 6.03 37.59 -9.32
C VAL A 21 4.57 37.81 -9.71
N ALA A 22 4.19 37.49 -10.95
CA ALA A 22 2.82 37.61 -11.43
C ALA A 22 1.84 36.75 -10.61
N GLN A 23 2.20 35.50 -10.30
CA GLN A 23 1.40 34.58 -9.49
C GLN A 23 1.18 35.13 -8.06
N LYS A 24 2.24 35.63 -7.42
CA LYS A 24 2.13 36.27 -6.08
C LYS A 24 1.19 37.46 -6.12
N TRP A 25 1.32 38.32 -7.13
CA TRP A 25 0.46 39.48 -7.29
C TRP A 25 -1.01 39.08 -7.56
N LEU A 26 -1.25 38.10 -8.43
CA LEU A 26 -2.59 37.60 -8.74
C LEU A 26 -3.27 36.96 -7.52
N THR A 27 -2.51 36.24 -6.69
CA THR A 27 -3.01 35.66 -5.43
C THR A 27 -3.44 36.77 -4.46
N GLN A 28 -2.68 37.86 -4.38
CA GLN A 28 -3.06 39.04 -3.59
C GLN A 28 -4.28 39.74 -4.20
N ALA A 29 -4.37 39.86 -5.52
CA ALA A 29 -5.53 40.45 -6.20
C ALA A 29 -6.82 39.64 -5.97
N GLN A 30 -6.75 38.30 -5.95
CA GLN A 30 -7.90 37.44 -5.66
C GLN A 30 -8.48 37.63 -4.26
N THR A 31 -7.62 37.95 -3.29
CA THR A 31 -8.04 38.18 -1.89
C THR A 31 -8.51 39.61 -1.63
N SER A 32 -8.17 40.57 -2.50
CA SER A 32 -8.53 41.99 -2.32
C SER A 32 -10.03 42.27 -2.46
N THR A 33 -10.54 43.34 -1.87
CA THR A 33 -11.98 43.70 -2.00
C THR A 33 -12.40 44.03 -3.44
N GLN A 34 -11.46 44.50 -4.28
CA GLN A 34 -11.73 44.81 -5.69
C GLN A 34 -12.05 43.57 -6.53
N ALA A 35 -11.68 42.37 -6.07
CA ALA A 35 -11.96 41.12 -6.78
C ALA A 35 -13.44 40.87 -7.05
N TRP A 36 -14.36 41.36 -6.19
CA TRP A 36 -15.81 41.29 -6.44
C TRP A 36 -16.27 42.06 -7.68
N GLN A 37 -15.49 43.05 -8.12
CA GLN A 37 -15.82 43.90 -9.27
C GLN A 37 -15.05 43.50 -10.52
N PHE A 38 -13.73 43.29 -10.41
CA PHE A 38 -12.91 43.04 -11.61
C PHE A 38 -13.09 41.63 -12.17
N CYS A 39 -13.62 40.66 -11.42
CA CYS A 39 -13.82 39.30 -11.91
C CYS A 39 -14.84 39.21 -13.05
N TRP A 40 -15.89 40.04 -13.06
CA TRP A 40 -16.94 40.00 -14.08
C TRP A 40 -16.49 40.49 -15.46
N PRO A 41 -15.76 41.62 -15.59
CA PRO A 41 -15.17 42.01 -16.87
C PRO A 41 -14.20 40.99 -17.46
N LEU A 42 -13.56 40.15 -16.62
CA LEU A 42 -12.68 39.07 -17.10
C LEU A 42 -13.45 37.92 -17.74
N LEU A 43 -14.75 37.77 -17.43
CA LEU A 43 -15.67 36.81 -18.04
C LEU A 43 -16.29 37.33 -19.35
N GLY A 44 -15.80 38.46 -19.88
CA GLY A 44 -16.26 38.99 -21.16
C GLY A 44 -15.99 38.04 -22.34
N PRO A 45 -16.86 38.04 -23.37
CA PRO A 45 -16.68 37.18 -24.55
C PRO A 45 -15.44 37.56 -25.39
N ASP A 46 -14.89 38.76 -25.18
CA ASP A 46 -13.67 39.26 -25.81
C ASP A 46 -12.37 38.74 -25.17
N LYS A 47 -12.47 37.95 -24.09
CA LYS A 47 -11.31 37.43 -23.35
C LYS A 47 -11.00 35.98 -23.72
N LEU A 48 -9.73 35.62 -23.61
CA LEU A 48 -9.27 34.23 -23.80
C LEU A 48 -9.76 33.32 -22.65
N PRO A 49 -9.98 32.02 -22.89
CA PRO A 49 -10.51 31.08 -21.88
C PRO A 49 -9.75 31.05 -20.56
N GLU A 50 -8.42 31.15 -20.59
CA GLU A 50 -7.55 31.19 -19.40
C GLU A 50 -7.76 32.45 -18.54
N ILE A 51 -8.09 33.58 -19.18
CA ILE A 51 -8.41 34.84 -18.49
C ILE A 51 -9.82 34.75 -17.87
N GLN A 52 -10.77 34.21 -18.63
CA GLN A 52 -12.13 33.94 -18.15
C GLN A 52 -12.10 32.98 -16.96
N PHE A 53 -11.27 31.94 -17.02
CA PHE A 53 -11.08 30.98 -15.93
C PHE A 53 -10.57 31.66 -14.65
N PHE A 54 -9.62 32.60 -14.76
CA PHE A 54 -9.19 33.37 -13.59
C PHE A 54 -10.32 34.21 -13.00
N GLY A 55 -11.18 34.81 -13.84
CA GLY A 55 -12.39 35.51 -13.39
C GLY A 55 -13.32 34.61 -12.58
N ALA A 56 -13.66 33.43 -13.13
CA ALA A 56 -14.50 32.44 -12.46
C ALA A 56 -13.85 31.89 -11.17
N SER A 57 -12.54 31.62 -11.19
CA SER A 57 -11.78 31.13 -10.04
C SER A 57 -11.71 32.17 -8.91
N THR A 58 -11.60 33.45 -9.28
CA THR A 58 -11.64 34.56 -8.33
C THR A 58 -13.01 34.63 -7.65
N LEU A 59 -14.11 34.49 -8.41
CA LEU A 59 -15.47 34.42 -7.86
C LEU A 59 -15.64 33.26 -6.87
N HIS A 60 -15.23 32.05 -7.24
CA HIS A 60 -15.29 30.89 -6.35
C HIS A 60 -14.48 31.13 -5.06
N THR A 61 -13.25 31.64 -5.18
CA THR A 61 -12.39 31.93 -4.01
C THR A 61 -13.04 32.97 -3.09
N LYS A 62 -13.66 33.99 -3.67
CA LYS A 62 -14.37 35.04 -2.93
C LYS A 62 -15.59 34.51 -2.21
N ILE A 63 -16.42 33.70 -2.87
CA ILE A 63 -17.61 33.11 -2.27
C ILE A 63 -17.21 32.12 -1.16
N SER A 64 -16.25 31.24 -1.42
CA SER A 64 -15.86 30.17 -0.48
C SER A 64 -15.08 30.66 0.75
N ARG A 65 -14.21 31.67 0.60
CA ARG A 65 -13.30 32.12 1.69
C ARG A 65 -13.69 33.47 2.29
N HIS A 66 -14.35 34.33 1.52
CA HIS A 66 -14.65 35.71 1.88
C HIS A 66 -16.16 36.00 1.87
N TRP A 67 -16.99 34.99 2.14
CA TRP A 67 -18.45 35.13 2.19
C TRP A 67 -18.93 36.24 3.14
N ALA A 68 -18.24 36.38 4.28
CA ALA A 68 -18.58 37.39 5.30
C ALA A 68 -18.40 38.84 4.81
N ASP A 69 -17.61 39.07 3.76
CA ASP A 69 -17.39 40.41 3.20
C ASP A 69 -18.60 40.89 2.36
N LEU A 70 -19.53 39.99 2.02
CA LEU A 70 -20.65 40.28 1.12
C LEU A 70 -21.94 40.60 1.92
N PRO A 71 -22.52 41.81 1.77
CA PRO A 71 -23.78 42.18 2.41
C PRO A 71 -24.93 41.26 2.01
N ILE A 72 -25.84 40.97 2.95
CA ILE A 72 -26.99 40.06 2.76
C ILE A 72 -27.87 40.52 1.60
N ASP A 73 -28.06 41.83 1.43
CA ASP A 73 -28.87 42.41 0.34
C ASP A 73 -28.33 42.08 -1.07
N GLN A 74 -27.03 41.76 -1.19
CA GLN A 74 -26.38 41.45 -2.47
C GLN A 74 -26.40 39.96 -2.81
N HIS A 75 -26.82 39.09 -1.88
CA HIS A 75 -26.81 37.64 -2.08
C HIS A 75 -27.72 37.22 -3.25
N GLN A 76 -28.91 37.80 -3.34
CA GLN A 76 -29.85 37.52 -4.43
C GLN A 76 -29.33 38.01 -5.78
N THR A 77 -28.72 39.19 -5.83
CA THR A 77 -28.13 39.75 -7.05
C THR A 77 -26.98 38.88 -7.56
N LEU A 78 -26.07 38.48 -6.66
CA LEU A 78 -24.95 37.60 -6.98
C LEU A 78 -25.43 36.25 -7.53
N ARG A 79 -26.46 35.67 -6.90
CA ARG A 79 -27.10 34.43 -7.37
C ARG A 79 -27.61 34.56 -8.81
N MET A 80 -28.38 35.61 -9.09
CA MET A 80 -28.94 35.84 -10.43
C MET A 80 -27.84 36.09 -11.48
N GLN A 81 -26.77 36.80 -11.11
CA GLN A 81 -25.62 37.02 -11.98
C GLN A 81 -24.91 35.70 -12.32
N LEU A 82 -24.62 34.87 -11.32
CA LEU A 82 -23.99 33.56 -11.55
C LEU A 82 -24.85 32.66 -12.44
N LEU A 83 -26.16 32.57 -12.19
CA LEU A 83 -27.07 31.79 -13.03
C LEU A 83 -27.08 32.29 -14.48
N SER A 84 -27.15 33.60 -14.68
CA SER A 84 -27.10 34.21 -16.01
C SER A 84 -25.77 33.92 -16.73
N HIS A 85 -24.64 33.99 -16.03
CA HIS A 85 -23.33 33.67 -16.60
C HIS A 85 -23.20 32.18 -16.90
N ILE A 86 -23.69 31.28 -16.04
CA ILE A 86 -23.69 29.83 -16.31
C ILE A 86 -24.51 29.51 -17.56
N SER A 87 -25.69 30.12 -17.72
CA SER A 87 -26.49 29.96 -18.95
C SER A 87 -25.74 30.47 -20.18
N HIS A 88 -25.06 31.63 -20.10
CA HIS A 88 -24.24 32.14 -21.20
C HIS A 88 -23.06 31.22 -21.54
N PHE A 89 -22.36 30.70 -20.52
CA PHE A 89 -21.21 29.81 -20.66
C PHE A 89 -21.59 28.35 -20.94
N SER A 90 -22.88 28.01 -21.06
CA SER A 90 -23.34 26.66 -21.44
C SER A 90 -22.79 26.21 -22.81
N LYS A 91 -22.52 27.18 -23.71
CA LYS A 91 -21.86 26.97 -25.01
C LYS A 91 -20.38 27.35 -25.02
N GLY A 92 -19.86 27.82 -23.88
CA GLY A 92 -18.51 28.34 -23.74
C GLY A 92 -17.47 27.27 -23.37
N PRO A 93 -16.27 27.69 -22.97
CA PRO A 93 -15.22 26.77 -22.53
C PRO A 93 -15.62 26.00 -21.26
N LYS A 94 -15.58 24.65 -21.33
CA LYS A 94 -15.99 23.77 -20.21
C LYS A 94 -15.32 24.11 -18.89
N MET A 95 -14.02 24.44 -18.89
CA MET A 95 -13.28 24.79 -17.65
C MET A 95 -13.86 26.02 -16.93
N VAL A 96 -14.39 27.00 -17.68
CA VAL A 96 -14.99 28.21 -17.13
C VAL A 96 -16.39 27.89 -16.60
N LEU A 97 -17.18 27.13 -17.37
CA LEU A 97 -18.50 26.66 -16.96
C LEU A 97 -18.43 25.88 -15.64
N THR A 98 -17.58 24.85 -15.56
CA THR A 98 -17.38 24.07 -14.32
C THR A 98 -16.99 24.99 -13.17
N ARG A 99 -16.06 25.92 -13.36
CA ARG A 99 -15.63 26.82 -12.27
C ARG A 99 -16.75 27.78 -11.82
N LEU A 100 -17.62 28.22 -12.71
CA LEU A 100 -18.81 29.00 -12.36
C LEU A 100 -19.85 28.14 -11.63
N CYS A 101 -20.03 26.88 -12.02
CA CYS A 101 -20.87 25.92 -11.29
C CYS A 101 -20.35 25.69 -9.87
N VAL A 102 -19.04 25.53 -9.68
CA VAL A 102 -18.38 25.45 -8.36
C VAL A 102 -18.64 26.73 -7.55
N ALA A 103 -18.54 27.91 -8.16
CA ALA A 103 -18.83 29.18 -7.49
C ALA A 103 -20.29 29.28 -7.02
N LEU A 104 -21.26 28.86 -7.86
CA LEU A 104 -22.68 28.84 -7.50
C LEU A 104 -23.01 27.77 -6.46
N ALA A 105 -22.38 26.60 -6.54
CA ALA A 105 -22.49 25.54 -5.53
C ALA A 105 -22.03 26.05 -4.15
N SER A 106 -20.86 26.70 -4.09
CA SER A 106 -20.37 27.31 -2.84
C SER A 106 -21.35 28.36 -2.28
N LEU A 107 -21.94 29.20 -3.14
CA LEU A 107 -22.99 30.14 -2.73
C LEU A 107 -24.23 29.42 -2.17
N ALA A 108 -24.66 28.34 -2.82
CA ALA A 108 -25.78 27.53 -2.37
C ALA A 108 -25.50 26.93 -0.98
N LEU A 109 -24.31 26.37 -0.74
CA LEU A 109 -23.91 25.81 0.56
C LEU A 109 -23.85 26.85 1.69
N HIS A 110 -23.55 28.11 1.37
CA HIS A 110 -23.61 29.21 2.34
C HIS A 110 -25.03 29.65 2.66
N THR A 111 -25.99 29.45 1.75
CA THR A 111 -27.36 29.99 1.86
C THR A 111 -28.41 28.93 2.27
N ILE A 112 -28.20 27.64 1.97
CA ILE A 112 -29.05 26.52 2.43
C ILE A 112 -28.87 26.34 3.95
N PRO A 113 -29.89 25.99 4.75
CA PRO A 113 -31.29 25.90 4.39
C PRO A 113 -32.05 27.22 4.59
N GLN A 114 -31.43 28.27 5.12
CA GLN A 114 -32.14 29.46 5.62
C GLN A 114 -32.58 30.42 4.50
N ALA A 115 -31.64 30.87 3.66
CA ALA A 115 -31.88 31.90 2.66
C ALA A 115 -32.27 31.32 1.29
N TRP A 116 -31.83 30.09 0.99
CA TRP A 116 -32.18 29.41 -0.26
C TRP A 116 -32.54 27.94 -0.01
N PRO A 117 -33.71 27.66 0.60
CA PRO A 117 -34.08 26.29 1.01
C PRO A 117 -34.25 25.32 -0.16
N ARG A 118 -34.81 25.77 -1.30
CA ARG A 118 -35.13 24.95 -2.48
C ARG A 118 -34.15 25.19 -3.63
N ALA A 119 -32.85 25.22 -3.33
CA ALA A 119 -31.84 25.62 -4.31
C ALA A 119 -31.82 24.72 -5.55
N VAL A 120 -31.91 23.41 -5.37
CA VAL A 120 -31.86 22.43 -6.45
C VAL A 120 -33.11 22.53 -7.31
N SER A 121 -34.29 22.57 -6.70
CA SER A 121 -35.56 22.79 -7.40
C SER A 121 -35.55 24.06 -8.26
N ASP A 122 -35.05 25.18 -7.72
CA ASP A 122 -34.95 26.44 -8.45
C ASP A 122 -33.96 26.36 -9.62
N MET A 123 -32.81 25.69 -9.43
CA MET A 123 -31.83 25.47 -10.50
C MET A 123 -32.44 24.64 -11.64
N VAL A 124 -33.16 23.57 -11.32
CA VAL A 124 -33.84 22.74 -12.32
C VAL A 124 -34.87 23.56 -13.10
N LEU A 125 -35.66 24.41 -12.43
CA LEU A 125 -36.63 25.28 -13.10
C LEU A 125 -36.00 26.32 -14.03
N VAL A 126 -34.84 26.88 -13.67
CA VAL A 126 -34.15 27.90 -14.48
C VAL A 126 -33.56 27.32 -15.76
N PHE A 127 -33.08 26.07 -15.72
CA PHE A 127 -32.42 25.44 -16.87
C PHE A 127 -33.34 24.51 -17.67
N GLN A 128 -34.56 24.22 -17.21
CA GLN A 128 -35.59 23.57 -18.01
C GLN A 128 -36.22 24.57 -18.98
N PRO A 129 -36.46 24.20 -20.25
CA PRO A 129 -37.18 25.07 -21.17
C PRO A 129 -38.61 25.29 -20.66
N GLU A 130 -39.05 26.54 -20.57
CA GLU A 130 -40.46 26.87 -20.37
C GLU A 130 -41.27 26.10 -21.41
N LYS A 131 -42.24 25.29 -20.98
CA LYS A 131 -43.33 24.85 -21.84
C LYS A 131 -44.13 26.10 -22.22
N THR A 132 -43.66 26.87 -23.20
CA THR A 132 -44.43 27.99 -23.74
C THR A 132 -45.74 27.43 -24.29
N GLY A 133 -46.83 27.93 -23.71
CA GLY A 133 -48.18 27.39 -23.78
C GLY A 133 -48.71 27.09 -25.17
N SER A 134 -49.51 26.03 -25.21
CA SER A 134 -50.71 25.98 -26.04
C SER A 134 -51.48 27.31 -25.94
N GLY A 135 -51.56 28.07 -27.03
CA GLY A 135 -52.47 29.22 -27.11
C GLY A 135 -52.06 30.31 -28.10
N ASN A 136 -52.46 30.13 -29.37
CA ASN A 136 -52.83 31.18 -30.33
C ASN A 136 -51.82 32.32 -30.65
N GLN A 137 -51.15 32.24 -31.80
CA GLN A 137 -51.50 32.98 -33.03
C GLN A 137 -50.40 32.89 -34.11
N SER A 138 -50.80 32.33 -35.26
CA SER A 138 -50.47 32.70 -36.65
C SER A 138 -49.07 33.22 -37.05
N GLY A 139 -48.46 32.50 -37.99
CA GLY A 139 -48.06 33.11 -39.27
C GLY A 139 -46.57 33.11 -39.62
N ALA A 140 -46.21 32.23 -40.57
CA ALA A 140 -45.12 32.33 -41.55
C ALA A 140 -43.66 32.18 -41.09
N GLY A 141 -43.12 30.97 -41.37
CA GLY A 141 -41.83 30.80 -42.05
C GLY A 141 -40.55 31.05 -41.26
N ASP A 142 -40.07 30.04 -40.53
CA ASP A 142 -38.63 29.86 -40.36
C ASP A 142 -38.26 28.37 -40.20
N VAL A 143 -37.55 27.82 -41.19
CA VAL A 143 -37.07 26.43 -41.21
C VAL A 143 -35.66 26.33 -40.60
N GLY A 144 -35.09 27.44 -40.10
CA GLY A 144 -33.80 27.47 -39.40
C GLY A 144 -33.85 27.27 -37.87
N GLY A 145 -35.00 27.43 -37.23
CA GLY A 145 -35.09 27.54 -35.75
C GLY A 145 -35.09 26.23 -34.96
N ALA A 146 -35.49 25.10 -35.56
CA ALA A 146 -35.65 23.84 -34.83
C ALA A 146 -34.31 23.26 -34.33
N GLY A 147 -33.27 23.28 -35.18
CA GLY A 147 -31.94 22.78 -34.82
C GLY A 147 -31.22 23.64 -33.78
N GLU A 148 -31.40 24.96 -33.81
CA GLU A 148 -30.81 25.87 -32.81
C GLU A 148 -31.52 25.76 -31.44
N MET A 149 -32.83 25.50 -31.44
CA MET A 149 -33.61 25.32 -30.21
C MET A 149 -33.27 23.99 -29.52
N GLU A 150 -33.09 22.91 -30.27
CA GLU A 150 -32.61 21.63 -29.74
C GLU A 150 -31.18 21.70 -29.21
N LEU A 151 -30.28 22.38 -29.92
CA LEU A 151 -28.89 22.57 -29.50
C LEU A 151 -28.79 23.44 -28.22
N ASN A 152 -29.62 24.49 -28.10
CA ASN A 152 -29.75 25.27 -26.87
C ASN A 152 -30.21 24.41 -25.69
N ASN A 153 -31.26 23.62 -25.89
CA ASN A 153 -31.80 22.73 -24.85
C ASN A 153 -30.76 21.70 -24.40
N HIS A 154 -29.94 21.18 -25.31
CA HIS A 154 -28.85 20.27 -24.99
C HIS A 154 -27.77 20.95 -24.12
N SER A 155 -27.30 22.13 -24.51
CA SER A 155 -26.26 22.87 -23.76
C SER A 155 -26.72 23.27 -22.35
N HIS A 156 -27.97 23.70 -22.19
CA HIS A 156 -28.55 24.01 -20.89
C HIS A 156 -28.69 22.76 -20.00
N CYS A 157 -29.07 21.62 -20.58
CA CYS A 157 -29.13 20.35 -19.85
C CYS A 157 -27.74 19.94 -19.32
N LEU A 158 -26.70 20.05 -20.13
CA LEU A 158 -25.33 19.75 -19.71
C LEU A 158 -24.84 20.70 -18.61
N ALA A 159 -25.16 22.00 -18.69
CA ALA A 159 -24.82 22.97 -17.65
C ALA A 159 -25.54 22.68 -16.33
N LEU A 160 -26.82 22.28 -16.39
CA LEU A 160 -27.59 21.87 -15.22
C LEU A 160 -26.97 20.63 -14.56
N LEU A 161 -26.65 19.58 -15.34
CA LEU A 161 -26.03 18.37 -14.82
C LEU A 161 -24.65 18.65 -14.20
N GLU A 162 -23.86 19.54 -14.81
CA GLU A 162 -22.59 19.98 -14.21
C GLU A 162 -22.80 20.66 -12.86
N LEU A 163 -23.76 21.58 -12.76
CA LEU A 163 -24.09 22.27 -11.52
C LEU A 163 -24.56 21.30 -10.43
N LEU A 164 -25.41 20.34 -10.79
CA LEU A 164 -25.88 19.31 -9.88
C LEU A 164 -24.76 18.37 -9.46
N THR A 165 -23.80 18.05 -10.34
CA THR A 165 -22.65 17.18 -10.03
C THR A 165 -21.67 17.84 -9.07
N VAL A 166 -21.38 19.12 -9.27
CA VAL A 166 -20.40 19.85 -8.46
C VAL A 166 -20.94 20.21 -7.07
N LEU A 167 -22.26 20.29 -6.88
CA LEU A 167 -22.85 20.70 -5.61
C LEU A 167 -22.52 19.76 -4.44
N PRO A 168 -22.70 18.42 -4.54
CA PRO A 168 -22.22 17.49 -3.51
C PRO A 168 -20.70 17.46 -3.38
N GLU A 169 -19.95 17.55 -4.49
CA GLU A 169 -18.47 17.57 -4.48
C GLU A 169 -17.93 18.76 -3.67
N GLU A 170 -18.54 19.94 -3.81
CA GLU A 170 -18.17 21.12 -3.02
C GLU A 170 -18.49 20.96 -1.54
N LEU A 171 -19.57 20.24 -1.16
CA LEU A 171 -19.83 19.96 0.25
C LEU A 171 -18.72 19.10 0.87
N GLN A 172 -18.22 18.13 0.12
CA GLN A 172 -17.13 17.25 0.54
C GLN A 172 -15.79 18.00 0.62
N SER A 173 -15.51 18.90 -0.33
CA SER A 173 -14.26 19.68 -0.39
C SER A 173 -14.22 20.84 0.63
N CYS A 174 -15.38 21.42 0.97
CA CYS A 174 -15.48 22.59 1.84
C CYS A 174 -15.10 22.28 3.29
N ARG A 175 -14.27 23.15 3.89
CA ARG A 175 -13.90 23.10 5.32
C ARG A 175 -15.01 23.73 6.17
N LEU A 176 -16.06 22.96 6.45
CA LEU A 176 -17.18 23.38 7.29
C LEU A 176 -17.11 22.72 8.68
N PRO A 177 -17.60 23.39 9.74
CA PRO A 177 -17.81 22.77 11.04
C PRO A 177 -18.74 21.54 10.92
N GLN A 178 -18.48 20.49 11.71
CA GLN A 178 -19.17 19.20 11.59
C GLN A 178 -20.70 19.31 11.65
N GLY A 179 -21.24 20.10 12.60
CA GLY A 179 -22.69 20.31 12.71
C GLY A 179 -23.30 20.99 11.49
N ARG A 180 -22.60 21.96 10.89
CA ARG A 180 -23.04 22.63 9.66
C ARG A 180 -23.00 21.69 8.45
N ARG A 181 -21.96 20.87 8.35
CA ARG A 181 -21.85 19.86 7.29
C ARG A 181 -22.98 18.83 7.37
N ALA A 182 -23.31 18.36 8.57
CA ALA A 182 -24.43 17.43 8.77
C ALA A 182 -25.78 18.05 8.34
N GLN A 183 -26.06 19.28 8.76
CA GLN A 183 -27.27 20.01 8.34
C GLN A 183 -27.38 20.18 6.82
N LEU A 184 -26.28 20.51 6.16
CA LEU A 184 -26.26 20.66 4.70
C LEU A 184 -26.43 19.32 3.98
N ARG A 185 -25.81 18.25 4.50
CA ARG A 185 -25.99 16.89 3.95
C ARG A 185 -27.45 16.47 4.03
N GLU A 186 -28.10 16.66 5.18
CA GLU A 186 -29.52 16.34 5.36
C GLU A 186 -30.42 17.17 4.41
N ALA A 187 -30.16 18.48 4.29
CA ALA A 187 -30.91 19.34 3.39
C ALA A 187 -30.75 18.94 1.92
N LEU A 188 -29.54 18.63 1.48
CA LEU A 188 -29.27 18.18 0.11
C LEU A 188 -29.85 16.79 -0.15
N ALA A 189 -29.74 15.86 0.80
CA ALA A 189 -30.37 14.55 0.69
C ALA A 189 -31.91 14.67 0.52
N GLY A 190 -32.55 15.66 1.14
CA GLY A 190 -33.97 15.96 0.92
C GLY A 190 -34.30 16.38 -0.52
N GLU A 191 -33.42 17.14 -1.18
CA GLU A 191 -33.58 17.55 -2.59
C GLU A 191 -33.33 16.39 -3.59
N TRP A 192 -32.86 15.23 -3.12
CA TRP A 192 -32.73 14.03 -3.97
C TRP A 192 -34.03 13.62 -4.65
N THR A 193 -35.17 13.86 -3.98
CA THR A 193 -36.52 13.62 -4.50
C THR A 193 -36.82 14.38 -5.80
N VAL A 194 -36.06 15.44 -6.10
CA VAL A 194 -36.15 16.21 -7.35
C VAL A 194 -35.12 15.75 -8.38
N VAL A 195 -33.91 15.40 -7.92
CA VAL A 195 -32.80 15.00 -8.80
C VAL A 195 -33.01 13.60 -9.36
N CYS A 196 -33.47 12.64 -8.54
CA CYS A 196 -33.64 11.24 -8.95
C CYS A 196 -34.58 11.08 -10.16
N PRO A 197 -35.81 11.64 -10.16
CA PRO A 197 -36.69 11.58 -11.33
C PRO A 197 -36.08 12.21 -12.59
N LEU A 198 -35.38 13.33 -12.43
CA LEU A 198 -34.73 14.03 -13.54
C LEU A 198 -33.66 13.15 -14.20
N LEU A 199 -32.75 12.58 -13.40
CA LEU A 199 -31.69 11.69 -13.89
C LEU A 199 -32.29 10.46 -14.55
N ARG A 200 -33.33 9.88 -13.95
CA ARG A 200 -34.03 8.73 -14.49
C ARG A 200 -34.65 9.01 -15.86
N GLN A 201 -35.35 10.13 -15.99
CA GLN A 201 -35.95 10.56 -17.25
C GLN A 201 -34.90 10.78 -18.34
N LEU A 202 -33.76 11.38 -18.00
CA LEU A 202 -32.69 11.64 -18.97
C LEU A 202 -31.98 10.36 -19.42
N LEU A 203 -31.79 9.40 -18.52
CA LEU A 203 -31.14 8.12 -18.82
C LEU A 203 -32.03 7.20 -19.67
N GLN A 204 -33.33 7.15 -19.38
CA GLN A 204 -34.31 6.33 -20.11
C GLN A 204 -34.69 6.90 -21.49
N LYS A 205 -34.42 8.17 -21.77
CA LYS A 205 -34.72 8.79 -23.06
C LYS A 205 -33.82 8.19 -24.15
N GLN A 206 -34.41 7.43 -25.08
CA GLN A 206 -33.66 6.74 -26.15
C GLN A 206 -32.86 7.70 -27.04
N GLU A 207 -33.43 8.86 -27.39
CA GLU A 207 -32.80 9.88 -28.24
C GLU A 207 -31.83 10.81 -27.49
N ALA A 208 -31.56 10.59 -26.20
CA ALA A 208 -30.61 11.41 -25.47
C ALA A 208 -29.17 11.13 -25.95
N PRO A 209 -28.36 12.16 -26.27
CA PRO A 209 -26.96 11.97 -26.66
C PRO A 209 -26.14 11.29 -25.56
N SER A 210 -25.16 10.46 -25.92
CA SER A 210 -24.28 9.75 -24.97
C SER A 210 -23.66 10.68 -23.93
N GLN A 211 -23.23 11.89 -24.34
CA GLN A 211 -22.66 12.89 -23.43
C GLN A 211 -23.63 13.33 -22.31
N VAL A 212 -24.94 13.36 -22.55
CA VAL A 212 -25.94 13.67 -21.52
C VAL A 212 -26.06 12.50 -20.55
N LYS A 213 -26.14 11.28 -21.06
CA LYS A 213 -26.19 10.06 -20.22
C LYS A 213 -24.94 9.92 -19.37
N GLU A 214 -23.76 10.15 -19.94
CA GLU A 214 -22.47 10.18 -19.24
C GLU A 214 -22.48 11.21 -18.08
N ARG A 215 -23.00 12.43 -18.32
CA ARG A 215 -23.13 13.44 -17.26
C ARG A 215 -24.19 13.08 -16.23
N CYS A 216 -25.26 12.38 -16.60
CA CYS A 216 -26.24 11.86 -15.65
C CYS A 216 -25.61 10.83 -14.71
N LEU A 217 -24.80 9.92 -15.23
CA LEU A 217 -24.08 8.91 -14.44
C LEU A 217 -23.09 9.58 -13.48
N ARG A 218 -22.28 10.54 -13.94
CA ARG A 218 -21.39 11.32 -13.05
C ARG A 218 -22.15 12.07 -11.96
N CYS A 219 -23.29 12.68 -12.32
CA CYS A 219 -24.15 13.34 -11.35
C CYS A 219 -24.60 12.34 -10.28
N LEU A 220 -25.13 11.18 -10.67
CA LEU A 220 -25.52 10.12 -9.73
C LEU A 220 -24.35 9.74 -8.79
N SER A 221 -23.16 9.49 -9.33
CA SER A 221 -21.98 9.12 -8.53
C SER A 221 -21.62 10.17 -7.47
N SER A 222 -21.70 11.46 -7.81
CA SER A 222 -21.47 12.56 -6.86
C SER A 222 -22.52 12.62 -5.75
N TRP A 223 -23.79 12.42 -6.10
CA TRP A 223 -24.91 12.47 -5.16
C TRP A 223 -24.94 11.28 -4.20
N VAL A 224 -24.58 10.10 -4.68
CA VAL A 224 -24.51 8.86 -3.89
C VAL A 224 -23.67 9.03 -2.63
N GLY A 225 -22.61 9.87 -2.65
CA GLY A 225 -21.80 10.20 -1.48
C GLY A 225 -22.47 11.08 -0.41
N LEU A 226 -23.77 11.37 -0.52
CA LEU A 226 -24.58 12.08 0.47
C LEU A 226 -25.45 11.16 1.34
N ASP A 227 -25.13 9.86 1.39
CA ASP A 227 -25.88 8.84 2.15
C ASP A 227 -27.33 8.67 1.67
N ILE A 228 -27.51 8.66 0.35
CA ILE A 228 -28.83 8.55 -0.28
C ILE A 228 -29.42 7.15 -0.04
N PRO A 229 -30.69 7.04 0.36
CA PRO A 229 -31.34 5.76 0.53
C PRO A 229 -31.47 4.96 -0.78
N LEU A 230 -31.08 3.68 -0.74
CA LEU A 230 -31.18 2.74 -1.86
C LEU A 230 -32.53 1.99 -1.84
N HIS A 231 -33.64 2.72 -1.99
CA HIS A 231 -34.96 2.11 -2.15
C HIS A 231 -35.83 2.88 -3.16
N GLY A 232 -36.84 2.21 -3.70
CA GLY A 232 -37.85 2.83 -4.56
C GLY A 232 -37.27 3.39 -5.86
N GLU A 233 -37.34 4.70 -6.06
CA GLU A 233 -36.84 5.33 -7.30
C GLU A 233 -35.32 5.26 -7.44
N SER A 234 -34.57 5.36 -6.33
CA SER A 234 -33.10 5.25 -6.35
C SER A 234 -32.64 3.87 -6.82
N GLU A 235 -33.34 2.82 -6.36
CA GLU A 235 -33.08 1.43 -6.80
C GLU A 235 -33.32 1.31 -8.31
N GLY A 236 -34.44 1.81 -8.81
CA GLY A 236 -34.75 1.73 -10.23
C GLY A 236 -33.83 2.59 -11.11
N LEU A 237 -33.31 3.72 -10.61
CA LEU A 237 -32.26 4.49 -11.30
C LEU A 237 -30.95 3.70 -11.41
N LEU A 238 -30.59 2.96 -10.36
CA LEU A 238 -29.43 2.07 -10.40
C LEU A 238 -29.63 0.93 -11.43
N GLN A 239 -30.85 0.38 -11.53
CA GLN A 239 -31.19 -0.59 -12.59
C GLN A 239 -31.03 0.00 -13.99
N ASP A 240 -31.43 1.26 -14.20
CA ASP A 240 -31.24 1.96 -15.47
C ASP A 240 -29.74 2.15 -15.79
N CYS A 241 -28.86 2.25 -14.78
CA CYS A 241 -27.40 2.29 -14.98
C CYS A 241 -26.83 0.96 -15.49
N PHE A 242 -27.39 -0.19 -15.07
CA PHE A 242 -26.99 -1.49 -15.62
C PHE A 242 -27.31 -1.60 -17.12
N ALA A 243 -28.43 -1.02 -17.57
CA ALA A 243 -28.75 -0.97 -19.00
C ALA A 243 -27.75 -0.12 -19.80
N ALA A 244 -27.12 0.88 -19.18
CA ALA A 244 -26.08 1.70 -19.82
C ALA A 244 -24.76 0.96 -20.05
N LEU A 245 -24.52 -0.19 -19.39
CA LEU A 245 -23.33 -1.03 -19.61
C LEU A 245 -23.29 -1.68 -21.01
N SER A 246 -24.42 -1.72 -21.72
CA SER A 246 -24.47 -2.21 -23.10
C SER A 246 -23.90 -1.19 -24.11
N ASP A 247 -23.70 0.06 -23.71
CA ASP A 247 -23.14 1.12 -24.55
C ASP A 247 -21.63 1.30 -24.26
N PRO A 248 -20.74 1.02 -25.24
CA PRO A 248 -19.30 1.15 -25.06
C PRO A 248 -18.83 2.55 -24.63
N GLU A 249 -19.51 3.62 -25.07
CA GLU A 249 -19.13 4.99 -24.69
C GLU A 249 -19.43 5.29 -23.22
N LEU A 250 -20.44 4.61 -22.66
CA LEU A 250 -20.91 4.82 -21.29
C LEU A 250 -20.33 3.80 -20.30
N PHE A 251 -19.83 2.67 -20.79
CA PHE A 251 -19.43 1.52 -19.99
C PHE A 251 -18.60 1.90 -18.75
N ASN A 252 -17.48 2.59 -18.93
CA ASN A 252 -16.61 2.98 -17.81
C ASN A 252 -17.32 3.87 -16.79
N THR A 253 -18.07 4.87 -17.27
CA THR A 253 -18.77 5.80 -16.37
C THR A 253 -19.89 5.08 -15.63
N ALA A 254 -20.57 4.13 -16.28
CA ALA A 254 -21.60 3.31 -15.67
C ALA A 254 -21.01 2.36 -14.62
N VAL A 255 -19.88 1.69 -14.91
CA VAL A 255 -19.14 0.87 -13.94
C VAL A 255 -18.78 1.68 -12.69
N GLU A 256 -18.14 2.83 -12.84
CA GLU A 256 -17.76 3.69 -11.70
C GLU A 256 -18.99 4.10 -10.88
N THR A 257 -20.10 4.42 -11.55
CA THR A 257 -21.33 4.85 -10.88
C THR A 257 -21.98 3.72 -10.10
N ILE A 258 -22.04 2.51 -10.68
CA ILE A 258 -22.59 1.32 -10.04
C ILE A 258 -21.74 0.91 -8.83
N VAL A 259 -20.41 0.87 -9.00
CA VAL A 259 -19.47 0.56 -7.91
C VAL A 259 -19.60 1.59 -6.78
N CYS A 260 -19.60 2.88 -7.11
CA CYS A 260 -19.78 3.95 -6.13
C CYS A 260 -21.10 3.82 -5.35
N ALA A 261 -22.20 3.47 -6.03
CA ALA A 261 -23.50 3.25 -5.41
C ALA A 261 -23.52 2.04 -4.47
N ILE A 262 -22.93 0.91 -4.89
CA ILE A 262 -22.91 -0.31 -4.10
C ILE A 262 -21.98 -0.17 -2.89
N SER A 263 -20.84 0.51 -3.03
CA SER A 263 -19.83 0.64 -1.97
C SER A 263 -20.13 1.70 -0.90
N GLN A 264 -21.35 2.26 -0.84
CA GLN A 264 -21.68 3.22 0.22
C GLN A 264 -21.79 2.55 1.61
N PRO A 265 -21.32 3.21 2.69
CA PRO A 265 -21.27 2.61 4.03
C PRO A 265 -22.62 2.14 4.59
N ASP A 266 -23.71 2.84 4.25
CA ASP A 266 -25.05 2.56 4.76
C ASP A 266 -25.87 1.62 3.84
N CYS A 267 -25.31 1.15 2.71
CA CYS A 267 -26.02 0.26 1.78
C CYS A 267 -26.42 -1.08 2.40
N GLN A 268 -25.66 -1.58 3.39
CA GLN A 268 -25.98 -2.80 4.14
C GLN A 268 -27.38 -2.77 4.82
N ARG A 269 -27.94 -1.56 5.08
CA ARG A 269 -29.28 -1.40 5.66
C ARG A 269 -30.41 -1.72 4.68
N TYR A 270 -30.15 -1.70 3.38
CA TYR A 270 -31.14 -1.90 2.32
C TYR A 270 -31.00 -3.30 1.70
N THR A 271 -31.15 -4.32 2.54
CA THR A 271 -30.91 -5.72 2.16
C THR A 271 -31.74 -6.18 0.96
N ASP A 272 -33.03 -5.80 0.89
CA ASP A 272 -33.90 -6.17 -0.24
C ASP A 272 -33.37 -5.63 -1.58
N ALA A 273 -32.87 -4.39 -1.59
CA ALA A 273 -32.28 -3.78 -2.78
C ALA A 273 -31.00 -4.53 -3.20
N LEU A 274 -30.13 -4.89 -2.24
CA LEU A 274 -28.92 -5.67 -2.52
C LEU A 274 -29.25 -7.05 -3.13
N VAL A 275 -30.27 -7.72 -2.61
CA VAL A 275 -30.77 -8.99 -3.16
C VAL A 275 -31.33 -8.80 -4.58
N ASN A 276 -32.04 -7.70 -4.85
CA ASN A 276 -32.57 -7.39 -6.19
C ASN A 276 -31.49 -7.00 -7.20
N LEU A 277 -30.35 -6.45 -6.76
CA LEU A 277 -29.21 -6.15 -7.63
C LEU A 277 -28.45 -7.39 -8.08
N MET A 278 -28.42 -8.44 -7.26
CA MET A 278 -27.65 -9.65 -7.54
C MET A 278 -28.01 -10.31 -8.89
N PRO A 279 -29.29 -10.50 -9.27
CA PRO A 279 -29.66 -10.95 -10.60
C PRO A 279 -29.14 -10.09 -11.76
N LEU A 280 -29.02 -8.77 -11.57
CA LEU A 280 -28.52 -7.85 -12.61
C LEU A 280 -27.02 -8.04 -12.80
N VAL A 281 -26.27 -8.19 -11.72
CA VAL A 281 -24.83 -8.50 -11.76
C VAL A 281 -24.61 -9.85 -12.43
N LEU A 282 -25.38 -10.88 -12.05
CA LEU A 282 -25.32 -12.21 -12.66
C LEU A 282 -25.68 -12.18 -14.15
N GLY A 283 -26.55 -11.27 -14.58
CA GLY A 283 -26.89 -11.04 -15.98
C GLY A 283 -25.70 -10.58 -16.85
N LEU A 284 -24.64 -10.02 -16.25
CA LEU A 284 -23.43 -9.61 -16.95
C LEU A 284 -22.46 -10.79 -17.21
N HIS A 285 -22.76 -11.99 -16.71
CA HIS A 285 -21.85 -13.12 -16.78
C HIS A 285 -21.51 -13.56 -18.21
N ASP A 286 -22.47 -13.52 -19.14
CA ASP A 286 -22.22 -13.85 -20.55
C ASP A 286 -21.35 -12.79 -21.25
N GLN A 287 -21.54 -11.51 -20.92
CA GLN A 287 -20.69 -10.42 -21.41
C GLN A 287 -19.26 -10.54 -20.86
N LEU A 288 -19.12 -10.89 -19.58
CA LEU A 288 -17.82 -11.16 -18.95
C LEU A 288 -17.08 -12.33 -19.63
N LYS A 289 -17.80 -13.43 -19.93
CA LYS A 289 -17.23 -14.58 -20.65
C LYS A 289 -16.82 -14.22 -22.07
N ALA A 290 -17.60 -13.41 -22.78
CA ALA A 290 -17.25 -12.92 -24.11
C ALA A 290 -15.99 -12.03 -24.05
N ALA A 291 -15.95 -11.06 -23.13
CA ALA A 291 -14.81 -10.17 -22.94
C ALA A 291 -13.52 -10.94 -22.61
N ALA A 292 -13.59 -11.92 -21.71
CA ALA A 292 -12.45 -12.77 -21.37
C ALA A 292 -11.94 -13.61 -22.56
N ARG A 293 -12.84 -14.07 -23.44
CA ARG A 293 -12.48 -14.82 -24.65
C ARG A 293 -11.86 -13.94 -25.73
N ASP A 294 -12.36 -12.71 -25.86
CA ASP A 294 -11.96 -11.78 -26.91
C ASP A 294 -10.71 -10.96 -26.51
N GLY A 295 -10.25 -11.09 -25.25
CA GLY A 295 -9.11 -10.36 -24.71
C GLY A 295 -9.41 -8.90 -24.34
N ASP A 296 -10.70 -8.57 -24.14
CA ASP A 296 -11.13 -7.25 -23.70
C ASP A 296 -10.94 -7.09 -22.19
N MET A 297 -9.76 -6.57 -21.82
CA MET A 297 -9.38 -6.32 -20.44
C MET A 297 -10.26 -5.26 -19.78
N GLU A 298 -10.68 -4.23 -20.52
CA GLU A 298 -11.45 -3.11 -19.96
C GLU A 298 -12.85 -3.57 -19.53
N THR A 299 -13.53 -4.32 -20.40
CA THR A 299 -14.86 -4.86 -20.09
C THR A 299 -14.81 -5.91 -18.98
N SER A 300 -13.86 -6.85 -19.05
CA SER A 300 -13.75 -7.90 -18.01
C SER A 300 -13.38 -7.32 -16.64
N HIS A 301 -12.46 -6.35 -16.60
CA HIS A 301 -12.08 -5.64 -15.39
C HIS A 301 -13.25 -4.81 -14.82
N GLY A 302 -13.99 -4.10 -15.67
CA GLY A 302 -15.15 -3.31 -15.25
C GLY A 302 -16.28 -4.15 -14.65
N ILE A 303 -16.63 -5.27 -15.28
CA ILE A 303 -17.66 -6.19 -14.74
C ILE A 303 -17.18 -6.86 -13.46
N CYS A 304 -15.91 -7.24 -13.37
CA CYS A 304 -15.35 -7.81 -12.15
C CYS A 304 -15.42 -6.83 -10.97
N ARG A 305 -15.14 -5.55 -11.19
CA ARG A 305 -15.28 -4.52 -10.15
C ARG A 305 -16.70 -4.43 -9.61
N ILE A 306 -17.71 -4.53 -10.46
CA ILE A 306 -19.12 -4.54 -10.03
C ILE A 306 -19.42 -5.78 -9.18
N ALA A 307 -18.99 -6.96 -9.65
CA ALA A 307 -19.23 -8.22 -8.94
C ALA A 307 -18.53 -8.25 -7.57
N VAL A 308 -17.26 -7.82 -7.51
CA VAL A 308 -16.48 -7.71 -6.27
C VAL A 308 -17.09 -6.65 -5.34
N ALA A 309 -17.48 -5.47 -5.85
CA ALA A 309 -18.10 -4.45 -5.01
C ALA A 309 -19.36 -4.95 -4.29
N LEU A 310 -20.21 -5.74 -4.97
CA LEU A 310 -21.38 -6.36 -4.36
C LEU A 310 -21.01 -7.50 -3.41
N GLY A 311 -20.11 -8.39 -3.86
CA GLY A 311 -19.74 -9.61 -3.14
C GLY A 311 -18.92 -9.36 -1.89
N GLU A 312 -17.98 -8.41 -1.92
CA GLU A 312 -17.04 -8.06 -0.85
C GLU A 312 -17.65 -7.07 0.15
N THR A 313 -18.26 -5.98 -0.32
CA THR A 313 -18.79 -4.95 0.60
C THR A 313 -19.97 -5.50 1.43
N HIS A 314 -20.76 -6.42 0.87
CA HIS A 314 -22.01 -6.91 1.46
C HIS A 314 -22.03 -8.41 1.69
N SER A 315 -20.86 -9.08 1.71
CA SER A 315 -20.72 -10.53 1.91
C SER A 315 -21.55 -11.05 3.08
N ARG A 316 -21.32 -10.50 4.28
CA ARG A 316 -22.02 -10.89 5.51
C ARG A 316 -23.53 -10.73 5.39
N THR A 317 -23.98 -9.57 4.92
CA THR A 317 -25.41 -9.23 4.78
C THR A 317 -26.10 -10.21 3.82
N LEU A 318 -25.45 -10.57 2.71
CA LEU A 318 -25.98 -11.52 1.73
C LEU A 318 -25.95 -12.97 2.25
N LEU A 319 -24.91 -13.35 3.01
CA LEU A 319 -24.85 -14.66 3.68
C LEU A 319 -25.97 -14.80 4.70
N GLU A 320 -26.32 -13.76 5.45
CA GLU A 320 -27.45 -13.76 6.39
C GLU A 320 -28.80 -14.00 5.71
N GLN A 321 -28.95 -13.69 4.43
CA GLN A 321 -30.14 -13.99 3.63
C GLN A 321 -30.15 -15.44 3.13
N VAL A 322 -30.32 -16.39 4.06
CA VAL A 322 -30.29 -17.84 3.79
C VAL A 322 -31.26 -18.27 2.67
N GLN A 323 -32.36 -17.55 2.45
CA GLN A 323 -33.31 -17.84 1.36
C GLN A 323 -32.70 -17.65 -0.04
N HIS A 324 -31.69 -16.78 -0.15
CA HIS A 324 -31.04 -16.38 -1.40
C HIS A 324 -29.62 -16.97 -1.56
N TRP A 325 -29.27 -17.99 -0.76
CA TRP A 325 -27.93 -18.60 -0.74
C TRP A 325 -27.46 -19.07 -2.13
N GLN A 326 -28.38 -19.56 -2.97
CA GLN A 326 -28.06 -20.01 -4.34
C GLN A 326 -27.59 -18.86 -5.22
N GLY A 327 -28.26 -17.71 -5.13
CA GLY A 327 -27.86 -16.51 -5.89
C GLY A 327 -26.50 -16.01 -5.44
N TYR A 328 -26.25 -16.00 -4.12
CA TYR A 328 -24.94 -15.59 -3.59
C TYR A 328 -23.84 -16.58 -4.00
N LEU A 329 -24.10 -17.88 -3.98
CA LEU A 329 -23.17 -18.88 -4.51
C LEU A 329 -22.91 -18.68 -6.01
N SER A 330 -23.91 -18.32 -6.82
CA SER A 330 -23.70 -17.96 -8.23
C SER A 330 -22.81 -16.72 -8.38
N LEU A 331 -22.94 -15.73 -7.49
CA LEU A 331 -22.08 -14.55 -7.48
C LEU A 331 -20.64 -14.93 -7.11
N VAL A 332 -20.45 -15.78 -6.10
CA VAL A 332 -19.12 -16.32 -5.74
C VAL A 332 -18.48 -17.05 -6.91
N ASN A 333 -19.24 -17.87 -7.65
CA ASN A 333 -18.74 -18.56 -8.85
C ASN A 333 -18.41 -17.60 -10.00
N MET A 334 -19.14 -16.48 -10.13
CA MET A 334 -18.80 -15.42 -11.09
C MET A 334 -17.48 -14.74 -10.72
N ILE A 335 -17.22 -14.48 -9.43
CA ILE A 335 -15.94 -13.93 -8.95
C ILE A 335 -14.81 -14.96 -9.11
N LEU A 336 -15.08 -16.25 -8.89
CA LEU A 336 -14.15 -17.34 -9.19
C LEU A 336 -13.76 -17.37 -10.66
N PHE A 337 -14.72 -17.16 -11.57
CA PHE A 337 -14.43 -17.02 -13.00
C PHE A 337 -13.50 -15.83 -13.29
N CYS A 338 -13.71 -14.68 -12.64
CA CYS A 338 -12.80 -13.53 -12.75
C CYS A 338 -11.39 -13.86 -12.25
N THR A 339 -11.28 -14.63 -11.16
CA THR A 339 -9.99 -15.10 -10.63
C THR A 339 -9.29 -16.02 -11.64
N SER A 340 -10.06 -16.85 -12.34
CA SER A 340 -9.58 -17.83 -13.33
C SER A 340 -9.52 -17.30 -14.76
N ILE A 341 -9.50 -15.99 -14.98
CA ILE A 341 -9.40 -15.45 -16.35
C ILE A 341 -8.10 -15.97 -17.00
N PRO A 342 -8.17 -16.55 -18.21
CA PRO A 342 -7.01 -17.12 -18.88
C PRO A 342 -5.89 -16.10 -19.12
N GLY A 343 -4.65 -16.57 -19.08
CA GLY A 343 -3.46 -15.76 -19.28
C GLY A 343 -2.79 -15.33 -17.97
N HIS A 344 -1.68 -14.59 -18.10
CA HIS A 344 -0.87 -14.19 -16.96
C HIS A 344 -1.12 -12.73 -16.58
N TYR A 345 -1.28 -12.48 -15.29
CA TYR A 345 -1.21 -11.13 -14.73
C TYR A 345 0.24 -10.60 -14.78
N PRO A 346 0.48 -9.32 -15.10
CA PRO A 346 -0.48 -8.28 -15.53
C PRO A 346 -0.62 -8.19 -17.06
N VAL A 347 0.09 -9.02 -17.83
CA VAL A 347 0.30 -8.82 -19.28
C VAL A 347 -0.91 -9.20 -20.13
N SER A 348 -1.52 -10.36 -19.84
CA SER A 348 -2.67 -10.86 -20.59
C SER A 348 -4.00 -10.46 -19.97
N GLU A 349 -4.02 -10.16 -18.67
CA GLU A 349 -5.21 -9.77 -17.93
C GLU A 349 -4.82 -9.04 -16.63
N THR A 350 -5.69 -8.16 -16.15
CA THR A 350 -5.50 -7.40 -14.90
C THR A 350 -6.60 -7.66 -13.87
N THR A 351 -7.56 -8.51 -14.21
CA THR A 351 -8.84 -8.66 -13.53
C THR A 351 -8.76 -9.57 -12.31
N SER A 352 -7.96 -10.63 -12.37
CA SER A 352 -7.81 -11.61 -11.29
C SER A 352 -7.39 -10.98 -9.95
N SER A 353 -6.52 -9.98 -10.00
CA SER A 353 -6.03 -9.24 -8.82
C SER A 353 -7.11 -8.58 -7.99
N LEU A 354 -8.22 -8.16 -8.61
CA LEU A 354 -9.33 -7.50 -7.92
C LEU A 354 -10.12 -8.43 -6.99
N THR A 355 -9.95 -9.74 -7.14
CA THR A 355 -10.77 -10.74 -6.45
C THR A 355 -10.17 -11.22 -5.13
N LEU A 356 -8.89 -10.93 -4.88
CA LEU A 356 -8.15 -11.51 -3.75
C LEU A 356 -8.70 -11.07 -2.38
N THR A 357 -9.07 -9.79 -2.25
CA THR A 357 -9.68 -9.23 -1.03
C THR A 357 -11.06 -9.83 -0.74
N PHE A 358 -11.83 -10.15 -1.77
CA PHE A 358 -13.10 -10.85 -1.63
C PHE A 358 -12.92 -12.24 -1.00
N TRP A 359 -11.91 -13.00 -1.40
CA TRP A 359 -11.68 -14.35 -0.87
C TRP A 359 -11.33 -14.37 0.61
N TYR A 360 -10.55 -13.38 1.05
CA TYR A 360 -10.31 -13.11 2.46
C TYR A 360 -11.61 -12.76 3.20
N THR A 361 -12.38 -11.80 2.67
CA THR A 361 -13.61 -11.32 3.33
C THR A 361 -14.66 -12.44 3.47
N LEU A 362 -14.84 -13.25 2.43
CA LEU A 362 -15.74 -14.40 2.47
C LEU A 362 -15.30 -15.44 3.52
N GLN A 363 -14.00 -15.66 3.66
CA GLN A 363 -13.45 -16.60 4.63
C GLN A 363 -13.70 -16.11 6.06
N ASP A 364 -13.35 -14.86 6.35
CA ASP A 364 -13.54 -14.25 7.67
C ASP A 364 -15.03 -14.25 8.06
N ASP A 365 -15.93 -13.89 7.14
CA ASP A 365 -17.36 -13.92 7.39
C ASP A 365 -17.89 -15.32 7.71
N ILE A 366 -17.49 -16.34 6.93
CA ILE A 366 -17.88 -17.74 7.18
C ILE A 366 -17.40 -18.19 8.56
N LEU A 367 -16.14 -17.89 8.92
CA LEU A 367 -15.57 -18.28 10.21
C LEU A 367 -16.13 -17.47 11.38
N SER A 368 -16.69 -16.28 11.14
CA SER A 368 -17.30 -15.46 12.19
C SER A 368 -18.68 -15.96 12.64
N PHE A 369 -19.35 -16.81 11.86
CA PHE A 369 -20.66 -17.37 12.23
C PHE A 369 -20.57 -18.40 13.37
N GLU A 370 -21.71 -18.61 14.05
CA GLU A 370 -21.91 -19.68 15.02
C GLU A 370 -21.68 -21.07 14.41
N GLU A 371 -21.29 -22.04 15.24
CA GLU A 371 -20.81 -23.37 14.83
C GLU A 371 -21.77 -24.09 13.86
N ASP A 372 -23.07 -24.14 14.18
CA ASP A 372 -24.08 -24.79 13.33
C ASP A 372 -24.16 -24.19 11.92
N ARG A 373 -24.19 -22.85 11.82
CA ARG A 373 -24.24 -22.15 10.53
C ARG A 373 -22.92 -22.28 9.77
N ARG A 374 -21.81 -22.15 10.50
CA ARG A 374 -20.46 -22.30 9.96
C ARG A 374 -20.29 -23.67 9.32
N THR A 375 -20.72 -24.75 9.97
CA THR A 375 -20.64 -26.11 9.39
C THR A 375 -21.39 -26.22 8.07
N VAL A 376 -22.60 -25.64 7.98
CA VAL A 376 -23.39 -25.66 6.73
C VAL A 376 -22.70 -24.87 5.62
N TYR A 377 -22.21 -23.65 5.90
CA TYR A 377 -21.49 -22.88 4.89
C TYR A 377 -20.19 -23.53 4.46
N LEU A 378 -19.43 -24.12 5.40
CA LEU A 378 -18.22 -24.87 5.06
C LEU A 378 -18.53 -26.04 4.13
N GLN A 379 -19.65 -26.76 4.29
CA GLN A 379 -20.05 -27.81 3.36
C GLN A 379 -20.29 -27.28 1.93
N VAL A 380 -20.83 -26.06 1.81
CA VAL A 380 -21.14 -25.43 0.51
C VAL A 380 -19.88 -24.83 -0.14
N TYR A 381 -19.06 -24.13 0.63
CA TYR A 381 -17.94 -23.32 0.10
C TYR A 381 -16.60 -24.04 0.11
N ARG A 382 -16.40 -25.12 0.88
CA ARG A 382 -15.14 -25.89 0.87
C ARG A 382 -14.75 -26.38 -0.55
N PRO A 383 -15.66 -26.91 -1.38
CA PRO A 383 -15.34 -27.26 -2.76
C PRO A 383 -14.92 -26.05 -3.61
N VAL A 384 -15.50 -24.87 -3.35
CA VAL A 384 -15.16 -23.62 -4.05
C VAL A 384 -13.74 -23.18 -3.66
N TYR A 385 -13.38 -23.27 -2.38
CA TYR A 385 -12.03 -22.96 -1.91
C TYR A 385 -10.98 -23.96 -2.42
N LEU A 386 -11.33 -25.26 -2.57
CA LEU A 386 -10.45 -26.23 -3.23
C LEU A 386 -10.19 -25.86 -4.69
N GLN A 387 -11.23 -25.48 -5.43
CA GLN A 387 -11.09 -25.01 -6.82
C GLN A 387 -10.29 -23.71 -6.89
N LEU A 388 -10.48 -22.81 -5.93
CA LEU A 388 -9.71 -21.57 -5.83
C LEU A 388 -8.21 -21.85 -5.67
N VAL A 389 -7.81 -22.83 -4.84
CA VAL A 389 -6.40 -23.22 -4.72
C VAL A 389 -5.82 -23.61 -6.07
N ASP A 390 -6.50 -24.48 -6.83
CA ASP A 390 -6.05 -24.88 -8.16
C ASP A 390 -5.86 -23.68 -9.09
N ILE A 391 -6.81 -22.73 -9.05
CA ILE A 391 -6.74 -21.48 -9.83
C ILE A 391 -5.56 -20.62 -9.37
N LEU A 392 -5.40 -20.38 -8.06
CA LEU A 392 -4.35 -19.51 -7.54
C LEU A 392 -2.95 -20.06 -7.84
N LEU A 393 -2.76 -21.39 -7.77
CA LEU A 393 -1.51 -22.02 -8.17
C LEU A 393 -1.23 -21.78 -9.65
N GLU A 394 -2.22 -21.98 -10.53
CA GLU A 394 -2.10 -21.69 -11.96
C GLU A 394 -1.82 -20.19 -12.23
N LYS A 395 -2.47 -19.29 -11.51
CA LYS A 395 -2.25 -17.84 -11.66
C LYS A 395 -0.89 -17.39 -11.12
N SER A 396 -0.32 -18.13 -10.18
CA SER A 396 1.04 -17.90 -9.63
C SER A 396 2.14 -18.58 -10.45
N HIS A 397 1.78 -19.48 -11.37
CA HIS A 397 2.70 -20.22 -12.22
C HIS A 397 3.45 -19.28 -13.17
N PHE A 398 4.77 -19.43 -13.25
CA PHE A 398 5.58 -18.63 -14.16
C PHE A 398 5.26 -18.94 -15.63
N PRO A 399 5.24 -17.94 -16.51
CA PRO A 399 5.11 -18.20 -17.94
C PRO A 399 6.34 -18.95 -18.49
N SER A 400 6.31 -19.28 -19.78
CA SER A 400 7.48 -19.86 -20.44
C SER A 400 8.70 -18.92 -20.33
N GLU A 401 9.92 -19.48 -20.38
CA GLU A 401 11.13 -18.66 -20.24
C GLU A 401 11.23 -17.58 -21.33
N GLN A 402 10.77 -17.87 -22.55
CA GLN A 402 10.75 -16.92 -23.66
C GLN A 402 9.79 -15.76 -23.38
N ASP A 403 8.58 -16.07 -22.89
CA ASP A 403 7.58 -15.06 -22.56
C ASP A 403 8.05 -14.22 -21.36
N TYR A 404 8.58 -14.85 -20.32
CA TYR A 404 9.07 -14.14 -19.13
C TYR A 404 10.22 -13.19 -19.46
N ILE A 405 11.12 -13.57 -20.38
CA ILE A 405 12.20 -12.68 -20.83
C ILE A 405 11.63 -11.45 -21.56
N SER A 406 10.54 -11.62 -22.31
CA SER A 406 9.91 -10.52 -23.06
C SER A 406 9.21 -9.48 -22.18
N TRP A 407 8.87 -9.83 -20.93
CA TRP A 407 8.18 -8.92 -20.00
C TRP A 407 9.07 -7.75 -19.57
N SER A 408 8.44 -6.59 -19.37
CA SER A 408 9.11 -5.40 -18.86
C SER A 408 9.52 -5.57 -17.39
N SER A 409 10.38 -4.67 -16.89
CA SER A 409 10.75 -4.67 -15.48
C SER A 409 9.55 -4.39 -14.57
N ASP A 410 8.61 -3.56 -15.02
CA ASP A 410 7.42 -3.20 -14.26
C ASP A 410 6.43 -4.36 -14.21
N ASP A 411 6.25 -5.10 -15.32
CA ASP A 411 5.38 -6.28 -15.37
C ASP A 411 5.87 -7.39 -14.44
N LYS A 412 7.19 -7.61 -14.38
CA LYS A 412 7.80 -8.59 -13.48
C LYS A 412 7.62 -8.20 -12.01
N GLU A 413 7.72 -6.92 -11.69
CA GLU A 413 7.49 -6.43 -10.33
C GLU A 413 6.01 -6.53 -9.94
N LEU A 414 5.10 -6.18 -10.85
CA LEU A 414 3.66 -6.37 -10.65
C LEU A 414 3.31 -7.85 -10.43
N PHE A 415 3.89 -8.76 -11.22
CA PHE A 415 3.70 -10.20 -11.02
C PHE A 415 4.29 -10.68 -9.68
N ARG A 416 5.44 -10.14 -9.26
CA ARG A 416 6.02 -10.44 -7.94
C ARG A 416 5.09 -10.00 -6.81
N ILE A 417 4.52 -8.80 -6.89
CA ILE A 417 3.53 -8.29 -5.92
C ILE A 417 2.28 -9.17 -5.93
N TYR A 418 1.76 -9.49 -7.10
CA TYR A 418 0.60 -10.36 -7.27
C TYR A 418 0.81 -11.75 -6.66
N ARG A 419 2.00 -12.34 -6.78
CA ARG A 419 2.35 -13.59 -6.08
C ARG A 419 2.37 -13.41 -4.56
N VAL A 420 2.80 -12.27 -4.03
CA VAL A 420 2.69 -12.01 -2.58
C VAL A 420 1.22 -11.94 -2.16
N ASP A 421 0.36 -11.26 -2.92
CA ASP A 421 -1.07 -11.18 -2.63
C ASP A 421 -1.75 -12.57 -2.70
N ILE A 422 -1.33 -13.43 -3.66
CA ILE A 422 -1.76 -14.83 -3.73
C ILE A 422 -1.27 -15.62 -2.50
N SER A 423 -0.02 -15.43 -2.08
CA SER A 423 0.54 -16.11 -0.90
C SER A 423 -0.29 -15.80 0.35
N ASP A 424 -0.61 -14.53 0.56
CA ASP A 424 -1.47 -14.09 1.66
C ASP A 424 -2.87 -14.71 1.54
N THR A 425 -3.43 -14.75 0.32
CA THR A 425 -4.73 -15.40 0.08
C THR A 425 -4.68 -16.90 0.43
N LEU A 426 -3.65 -17.63 -0.01
CA LEU A 426 -3.47 -19.06 0.28
C LEU A 426 -3.36 -19.35 1.78
N MET A 427 -2.74 -18.45 2.55
CA MET A 427 -2.69 -18.53 4.00
C MET A 427 -4.10 -18.55 4.62
N TYR A 428 -4.99 -17.65 4.19
CA TYR A 428 -6.38 -17.63 4.66
C TYR A 428 -7.19 -18.84 4.17
N VAL A 429 -6.92 -19.32 2.95
CA VAL A 429 -7.55 -20.55 2.44
C VAL A 429 -7.15 -21.77 3.27
N TYR A 430 -5.91 -21.82 3.78
CA TYR A 430 -5.47 -22.86 4.69
C TYR A 430 -6.29 -22.90 5.99
N GLU A 431 -6.77 -21.78 6.51
CA GLU A 431 -7.65 -21.78 7.70
C GLU A 431 -9.00 -22.47 7.46
N ILE A 432 -9.50 -22.49 6.22
CA ILE A 432 -10.73 -23.21 5.85
C ILE A 432 -10.44 -24.69 5.56
N LEU A 433 -9.41 -24.97 4.75
CA LEU A 433 -9.13 -26.31 4.23
C LEU A 433 -8.32 -27.16 5.22
N GLY A 434 -7.46 -26.54 6.02
CA GLY A 434 -6.58 -27.20 6.98
C GLY A 434 -5.65 -28.21 6.33
N ALA A 435 -5.45 -29.35 7.00
CA ALA A 435 -4.52 -30.39 6.58
C ALA A 435 -4.82 -30.99 5.19
N GLU A 436 -6.07 -30.95 4.71
CA GLU A 436 -6.43 -31.45 3.38
C GLU A 436 -5.66 -30.72 2.27
N LEU A 437 -5.43 -29.41 2.43
CA LEU A 437 -4.65 -28.62 1.48
C LEU A 437 -3.18 -29.09 1.44
N LEU A 438 -2.59 -29.33 2.61
CA LEU A 438 -1.21 -29.84 2.70
C LEU A 438 -1.06 -31.20 2.04
N SER A 439 -2.00 -32.12 2.31
CA SER A 439 -2.00 -33.45 1.68
C SER A 439 -2.15 -33.36 0.16
N ASN A 440 -3.06 -32.51 -0.33
CA ASN A 440 -3.27 -32.32 -1.78
C ASN A 440 -2.01 -31.78 -2.48
N LEU A 441 -1.38 -30.74 -1.92
CA LEU A 441 -0.13 -30.20 -2.47
C LEU A 441 1.00 -31.24 -2.43
N TYR A 442 1.09 -32.03 -1.35
CA TYR A 442 2.12 -33.06 -1.17
C TYR A 442 1.95 -34.18 -2.21
N ASP A 443 0.74 -34.67 -2.37
CA ASP A 443 0.43 -35.74 -3.32
C ASP A 443 0.72 -35.30 -4.76
N ARG A 444 0.35 -34.07 -5.13
CA ARG A 444 0.66 -33.49 -6.46
C ARG A 444 2.16 -33.35 -6.70
N LEU A 445 2.89 -32.80 -5.73
CA LEU A 445 4.34 -32.65 -5.83
C LEU A 445 5.04 -34.01 -5.90
N GLY A 446 4.60 -34.97 -5.08
CA GLY A 446 5.11 -36.34 -5.10
C GLY A 446 4.86 -37.04 -6.43
N GLN A 447 3.64 -36.92 -6.98
CA GLN A 447 3.30 -37.47 -8.30
C GLN A 447 4.17 -36.87 -9.40
N LEU A 448 4.34 -35.55 -9.39
CA LEU A 448 5.14 -34.83 -10.39
C LEU A 448 6.62 -35.25 -10.35
N LEU A 449 7.20 -35.42 -9.16
CA LEU A 449 8.60 -35.83 -8.99
C LEU A 449 8.84 -37.32 -9.26
N MET A 450 7.82 -38.18 -9.10
CA MET A 450 7.92 -39.62 -9.35
C MET A 450 7.48 -40.01 -10.78
N ALA A 451 6.93 -39.06 -11.55
CA ALA A 451 6.52 -39.30 -12.93
C ALA A 451 7.71 -39.71 -13.81
N THR A 452 7.54 -40.78 -14.57
CA THR A 452 8.54 -41.32 -15.51
C THR A 452 8.48 -40.68 -16.91
N GLU A 453 7.44 -39.89 -17.19
CA GLU A 453 7.19 -39.27 -18.50
C GLU A 453 7.93 -37.93 -18.65
N GLY A 454 9.26 -37.98 -18.75
CA GLY A 454 10.11 -36.80 -18.99
C GLY A 454 10.35 -35.92 -17.77
N PRO A 455 11.32 -34.98 -17.82
CA PRO A 455 11.55 -34.04 -16.74
C PRO A 455 10.35 -33.07 -16.64
N ALA A 456 9.69 -33.05 -15.48
CA ALA A 456 8.66 -32.06 -15.19
C ALA A 456 9.19 -30.63 -15.41
N ALA A 457 8.33 -29.74 -15.90
CA ALA A 457 8.73 -28.35 -16.06
C ALA A 457 9.03 -27.77 -14.67
N TRP A 458 10.10 -26.98 -14.58
CA TRP A 458 10.50 -26.41 -13.28
C TRP A 458 9.41 -25.47 -12.74
N GLN A 459 8.62 -24.86 -13.62
CA GLN A 459 7.50 -23.99 -13.27
C GLN A 459 6.38 -24.74 -12.54
N ASP A 460 6.07 -25.98 -12.95
CA ASP A 460 5.05 -26.82 -12.29
C ASP A 460 5.50 -27.16 -10.85
N ILE A 461 6.77 -27.56 -10.71
CA ILE A 461 7.36 -27.85 -9.40
C ILE A 461 7.38 -26.59 -8.53
N GLU A 462 7.77 -25.46 -9.11
CA GLU A 462 7.90 -24.19 -8.43
C GLU A 462 6.55 -23.67 -7.93
N ALA A 463 5.48 -23.76 -8.73
CA ALA A 463 4.15 -23.31 -8.33
C ALA A 463 3.60 -24.10 -7.14
N LEU A 464 3.75 -25.43 -7.16
CA LEU A 464 3.36 -26.29 -6.03
C LEU A 464 4.18 -25.98 -4.76
N LEU A 465 5.49 -25.77 -4.93
CA LEU A 465 6.37 -25.44 -3.81
C LEU A 465 6.10 -24.04 -3.25
N PHE A 466 5.77 -23.08 -4.12
CA PHE A 466 5.32 -21.75 -3.74
C PHE A 466 4.01 -21.81 -2.93
N GLY A 467 3.07 -22.67 -3.32
CA GLY A 467 1.85 -22.94 -2.55
C GLY A 467 2.17 -23.44 -1.13
N PHE A 468 3.12 -24.37 -1.00
CA PHE A 468 3.62 -24.82 0.30
C PHE A 468 4.31 -23.73 1.10
N GLN A 469 5.19 -22.96 0.45
CA GLN A 469 5.91 -21.85 1.07
C GLN A 469 4.94 -20.84 1.69
N SER A 470 3.85 -20.54 0.97
CA SER A 470 2.85 -19.55 1.36
C SER A 470 2.12 -19.92 2.66
N ILE A 471 1.95 -21.21 2.93
CA ILE A 471 1.22 -21.71 4.10
C ILE A 471 2.13 -22.22 5.22
N ALA A 472 3.43 -22.41 4.96
CA ALA A 472 4.38 -23.11 5.84
C ALA A 472 4.48 -22.51 7.26
N GLU A 473 4.39 -21.18 7.40
CA GLU A 473 4.50 -20.50 8.70
C GLU A 473 3.20 -20.57 9.53
N THR A 474 2.07 -20.94 8.92
CA THR A 474 0.74 -20.99 9.58
C THR A 474 0.35 -22.40 10.01
N ILE A 475 1.19 -23.40 9.70
CA ILE A 475 0.88 -24.81 9.98
C ILE A 475 0.91 -25.05 11.49
N ASP A 476 -0.21 -25.51 12.04
CA ASP A 476 -0.27 -25.96 13.44
C ASP A 476 0.58 -27.23 13.61
N VAL A 477 1.42 -27.24 14.66
CA VAL A 477 2.31 -28.34 15.07
C VAL A 477 1.58 -29.69 15.16
N ASN A 478 0.27 -29.68 15.40
CA ASN A 478 -0.57 -30.87 15.48
C ASN A 478 -0.77 -31.62 14.14
N TYR A 479 -0.64 -30.97 12.97
CA TYR A 479 -0.91 -31.57 11.66
C TYR A 479 0.37 -31.92 10.87
N SER A 480 1.43 -32.25 11.60
CA SER A 480 2.82 -32.39 11.13
C SER A 480 3.07 -33.53 10.14
N ASP A 481 2.20 -34.53 10.00
CA ASP A 481 2.52 -35.79 9.29
C ASP A 481 3.00 -35.62 7.83
N VAL A 482 2.56 -34.55 7.15
CA VAL A 482 2.93 -34.26 5.75
C VAL A 482 4.32 -33.60 5.64
N ILE A 483 4.74 -32.84 6.64
CA ILE A 483 5.95 -32.00 6.58
C ILE A 483 7.26 -32.81 6.51
N PRO A 484 7.45 -33.91 7.28
CA PRO A 484 8.60 -34.80 7.09
C PRO A 484 8.67 -35.37 5.67
N GLY A 485 7.52 -35.73 5.11
CA GLY A 485 7.41 -36.21 3.73
C GLY A 485 7.88 -35.15 2.74
N LEU A 486 7.38 -33.91 2.87
CA LEU A 486 7.76 -32.77 2.03
C LEU A 486 9.27 -32.51 2.10
N ILE A 487 9.85 -32.43 3.30
CA ILE A 487 11.29 -32.23 3.47
C ILE A 487 12.09 -33.36 2.83
N GLY A 488 11.57 -34.60 2.86
CA GLY A 488 12.16 -35.74 2.14
C GLY A 488 12.09 -35.63 0.61
N LEU A 489 11.15 -34.85 0.06
CA LEU A 489 11.02 -34.58 -1.37
C LEU A 489 11.94 -33.45 -1.85
N ILE A 490 12.22 -32.44 -1.02
CA ILE A 490 13.01 -31.26 -1.44
C ILE A 490 14.37 -31.66 -2.05
N PRO A 491 15.19 -32.56 -1.45
CA PRO A 491 16.46 -32.99 -2.05
C PRO A 491 16.34 -33.72 -3.38
N ARG A 492 15.14 -34.20 -3.75
CA ARG A 492 14.88 -34.88 -5.03
C ARG A 492 14.55 -33.90 -6.16
N ILE A 493 14.34 -32.62 -5.85
CA ILE A 493 14.04 -31.59 -6.83
C ILE A 493 15.30 -31.29 -7.64
N SER A 494 15.19 -31.41 -8.96
CA SER A 494 16.28 -31.02 -9.88
C SER A 494 16.30 -29.49 -10.04
N ILE A 495 17.18 -28.83 -9.29
CA ILE A 495 17.33 -27.37 -9.34
C ILE A 495 17.99 -26.95 -10.66
N SER A 496 17.17 -26.67 -11.67
CA SER A 496 17.59 -26.26 -13.01
C SER A 496 17.52 -24.74 -13.24
N ASN A 497 16.78 -24.02 -12.39
CA ASN A 497 16.45 -22.61 -12.58
C ASN A 497 16.58 -21.83 -11.25
N ILE A 498 16.90 -20.53 -11.35
CA ILE A 498 17.15 -19.65 -10.19
C ILE A 498 15.87 -19.41 -9.38
N GLN A 499 14.73 -19.17 -10.04
CA GLN A 499 13.45 -18.96 -9.36
C GLN A 499 13.05 -20.19 -8.54
N LEU A 500 13.18 -21.40 -9.11
CA LEU A 500 12.94 -22.63 -8.36
C LEU A 500 13.90 -22.78 -7.17
N ALA A 501 15.19 -22.43 -7.36
CA ALA A 501 16.18 -22.48 -6.28
C ALA A 501 15.82 -21.52 -5.14
N ASP A 502 15.36 -20.31 -5.45
CA ASP A 502 14.90 -19.33 -4.47
C ASP A 502 13.67 -19.85 -3.70
N THR A 503 12.67 -20.39 -4.40
CA THR A 503 11.46 -20.96 -3.78
C THR A 503 11.80 -22.15 -2.87
N VAL A 504 12.77 -23.00 -3.23
CA VAL A 504 13.31 -24.05 -2.34
C VAL A 504 13.93 -23.44 -1.08
N MET A 505 14.80 -22.44 -1.22
CA MET A 505 15.45 -21.80 -0.07
C MET A 505 14.43 -21.15 0.85
N TYR A 506 13.47 -20.41 0.31
CA TYR A 506 12.44 -19.77 1.11
C TYR A 506 11.52 -20.78 1.80
N THR A 507 11.14 -21.88 1.13
CA THR A 507 10.36 -22.96 1.74
C THR A 507 11.09 -23.56 2.95
N ILE A 508 12.39 -23.86 2.81
CA ILE A 508 13.21 -24.33 3.94
C ILE A 508 13.24 -23.29 5.06
N GLY A 509 13.38 -22.01 4.71
CA GLY A 509 13.40 -20.90 5.66
C GLY A 509 12.10 -20.74 6.44
N SER A 510 10.95 -20.90 5.77
CA SER A 510 9.62 -20.86 6.40
C SER A 510 9.37 -22.05 7.33
N LEU A 511 10.01 -23.20 7.08
CA LEU A 511 9.95 -24.38 7.94
C LEU A 511 10.94 -24.34 9.13
N ALA A 512 11.68 -23.25 9.33
CA ALA A 512 12.73 -23.16 10.36
C ALA A 512 12.23 -23.39 11.79
N GLU A 513 11.03 -22.90 12.12
CA GLU A 513 10.43 -23.13 13.46
C GLU A 513 10.08 -24.61 13.65
N TRP A 514 9.46 -25.24 12.65
CA TRP A 514 9.17 -26.68 12.68
C TRP A 514 10.44 -27.55 12.76
N LEU A 515 11.52 -27.13 12.09
CA LEU A 515 12.82 -27.81 12.15
C LEU A 515 13.47 -27.76 13.53
N ALA A 516 13.17 -26.73 14.34
CA ALA A 516 13.65 -26.66 15.72
C ALA A 516 13.06 -27.78 16.59
N ASP A 517 11.81 -28.18 16.31
CA ASP A 517 11.15 -29.31 17.00
C ASP A 517 11.53 -30.69 16.42
N HIS A 518 12.12 -30.73 15.22
CA HIS A 518 12.50 -31.95 14.51
C HIS A 518 13.97 -31.96 14.02
N PRO A 519 14.98 -31.91 14.92
CA PRO A 519 16.38 -31.69 14.54
C PRO A 519 16.98 -32.73 13.60
N LEU A 520 16.44 -33.96 13.57
CA LEU A 520 16.90 -35.03 12.68
C LEU A 520 16.82 -34.64 11.19
N MET A 521 15.89 -33.73 10.84
CA MET A 521 15.68 -33.26 9.48
C MET A 521 16.70 -32.19 9.04
N LEU A 522 17.47 -31.60 9.97
CA LEU A 522 18.51 -30.61 9.67
C LEU A 522 19.58 -31.17 8.72
N GLY A 523 19.90 -32.46 8.85
CA GLY A 523 20.87 -33.15 7.98
C GLY A 523 20.48 -33.16 6.50
N CYS A 524 19.19 -33.05 6.19
CA CYS A 524 18.71 -32.97 4.81
C CYS A 524 18.81 -31.55 4.25
N VAL A 525 18.53 -30.53 5.06
CA VAL A 525 18.34 -29.14 4.58
C VAL A 525 19.61 -28.28 4.68
N VAL A 526 20.41 -28.41 5.73
CA VAL A 526 21.61 -27.58 5.94
C VAL A 526 22.59 -27.68 4.78
N PRO A 527 22.93 -28.89 4.25
CA PRO A 527 23.83 -28.99 3.10
C PRO A 527 23.30 -28.26 1.86
N MET A 528 22.00 -28.29 1.61
CA MET A 528 21.40 -27.59 0.47
C MET A 528 21.54 -26.07 0.63
N VAL A 529 21.25 -25.53 1.82
CA VAL A 529 21.40 -24.10 2.11
C VAL A 529 22.86 -23.65 1.93
N LEU A 530 23.82 -24.45 2.40
CA LEU A 530 25.25 -24.15 2.23
C LEU A 530 25.69 -24.20 0.76
N GLN A 531 25.15 -25.11 -0.05
CA GLN A 531 25.39 -25.12 -1.51
C GLN A 531 24.81 -23.88 -2.20
N GLY A 532 23.66 -23.39 -1.72
CA GLY A 532 23.07 -22.13 -2.18
C GLY A 532 23.91 -20.90 -1.83
N LEU A 533 24.51 -20.89 -0.63
CA LEU A 533 25.30 -19.77 -0.10
C LEU A 533 26.52 -19.43 -0.97
N VAL A 534 27.09 -20.42 -1.67
CA VAL A 534 28.23 -20.23 -2.57
C VAL A 534 27.82 -19.57 -3.91
N LYS A 535 26.53 -19.45 -4.20
CA LYS A 535 26.01 -18.86 -5.45
C LYS A 535 25.57 -17.41 -5.24
N ALA A 536 26.19 -16.47 -5.95
CA ALA A 536 25.86 -15.04 -5.86
C ALA A 536 24.39 -14.73 -6.25
N GLU A 537 23.82 -15.50 -7.17
CA GLU A 537 22.44 -15.35 -7.65
C GLU A 537 21.41 -15.67 -6.56
N LEU A 538 21.74 -16.56 -5.62
CA LEU A 538 20.87 -16.98 -4.50
C LEU A 538 21.22 -16.27 -3.18
N SER A 539 21.93 -15.15 -3.26
CA SER A 539 22.49 -14.44 -2.11
C SER A 539 21.42 -14.04 -1.08
N VAL A 540 20.27 -13.52 -1.52
CA VAL A 540 19.20 -13.07 -0.61
C VAL A 540 18.51 -14.26 0.05
N SER A 541 18.08 -15.24 -0.75
CA SER A 541 17.31 -16.39 -0.29
C SER A 541 18.14 -17.29 0.63
N SER A 542 19.33 -17.71 0.21
CA SER A 542 20.21 -18.60 1.00
C SER A 542 20.65 -17.99 2.33
N VAL A 543 21.06 -16.71 2.34
CA VAL A 543 21.50 -16.03 3.58
C VAL A 543 20.34 -15.81 4.54
N SER A 544 19.17 -15.43 4.04
CA SER A 544 17.98 -15.24 4.89
C SER A 544 17.53 -16.57 5.51
N THR A 545 17.51 -17.65 4.73
CA THR A 545 17.20 -19.00 5.19
C THR A 545 18.22 -19.50 6.22
N LEU A 546 19.52 -19.35 5.97
CA LEU A 546 20.56 -19.72 6.93
C LEU A 546 20.40 -18.95 8.25
N LYS A 547 20.14 -17.64 8.18
CA LYS A 547 19.90 -16.82 9.36
C LYS A 547 18.69 -17.30 10.16
N ARG A 548 17.58 -17.69 9.50
CA ARG A 548 16.39 -18.23 10.18
C ARG A 548 16.69 -19.57 10.84
N ILE A 549 17.32 -20.51 10.14
CA ILE A 549 17.74 -21.80 10.70
C ILE A 549 18.65 -21.59 11.92
N CYS A 550 19.65 -20.72 11.81
CA CYS A 550 20.54 -20.41 12.94
C CYS A 550 19.80 -19.82 14.15
N ARG A 551 18.74 -19.03 13.94
CA ARG A 551 17.95 -18.41 15.00
C ARG A 551 17.06 -19.42 15.72
N GLU A 552 16.30 -20.22 14.96
CA GLU A 552 15.31 -21.15 15.52
C GLU A 552 15.97 -22.43 16.04
N CYS A 553 16.86 -23.05 15.25
CA CYS A 553 17.45 -24.36 15.56
C CYS A 553 18.75 -24.27 16.37
N ARG A 554 18.97 -23.16 17.09
CA ARG A 554 20.27 -22.80 17.70
C ARG A 554 20.90 -23.94 18.52
N HIS A 555 20.10 -24.66 19.31
CA HIS A 555 20.59 -25.68 20.26
C HIS A 555 21.05 -26.98 19.58
N ASP A 556 20.54 -27.25 18.38
CA ASP A 556 20.78 -28.50 17.66
C ASP A 556 21.76 -28.35 16.48
N LEU A 557 22.27 -27.13 16.26
CA LEU A 557 23.19 -26.82 15.15
C LEU A 557 24.66 -27.09 15.45
N ALA A 558 25.03 -27.45 16.68
CA ALA A 558 26.42 -27.73 17.07
C ALA A 558 27.15 -28.72 16.14
N PRO A 559 26.54 -29.82 15.65
CA PRO A 559 27.18 -30.74 14.72
C PRO A 559 27.51 -30.11 13.35
N TYR A 560 26.72 -29.14 12.91
CA TYR A 560 26.86 -28.48 11.60
C TYR A 560 27.70 -27.19 11.67
N ALA A 561 28.01 -26.71 12.88
CA ALA A 561 28.74 -25.46 13.08
C ALA A 561 30.10 -25.39 12.34
N PRO A 562 30.93 -26.45 12.27
CA PRO A 562 32.17 -26.41 11.50
C PRO A 562 31.96 -26.13 10.00
N ASP A 563 30.97 -26.78 9.39
CA ASP A 563 30.68 -26.63 7.96
C ASP A 563 30.09 -25.25 7.67
N ILE A 564 29.13 -24.80 8.49
CA ILE A 564 28.52 -23.46 8.36
C ILE A 564 29.61 -22.38 8.48
N MET A 565 30.51 -22.48 9.46
CA MET A 565 31.60 -21.53 9.66
C MET A 565 32.56 -21.52 8.47
N THR A 566 32.95 -22.70 7.99
CA THR A 566 33.92 -22.82 6.87
C THR A 566 33.36 -22.21 5.59
N VAL A 567 32.13 -22.55 5.22
CA VAL A 567 31.49 -22.02 4.00
C VAL A 567 31.25 -20.51 4.14
N SER A 568 30.78 -20.04 5.30
CA SER A 568 30.52 -18.61 5.50
C SER A 568 31.79 -17.77 5.43
N GLN A 569 32.91 -18.26 5.97
CA GLN A 569 34.21 -17.58 5.87
C GLN A 569 34.72 -17.53 4.42
N ASP A 570 34.60 -18.62 3.68
CA ASP A 570 34.99 -18.68 2.26
C ASP A 570 34.18 -17.71 1.40
N VAL A 571 32.86 -17.67 1.61
CA VAL A 571 31.93 -16.79 0.90
C VAL A 571 32.19 -15.31 1.20
N LEU A 572 32.47 -14.96 2.47
CA LEU A 572 32.87 -13.61 2.87
C LEU A 572 34.22 -13.21 2.28
N ALA A 573 35.20 -14.12 2.27
CA ALA A 573 36.53 -13.86 1.70
C ALA A 573 36.50 -13.68 0.18
N LYS A 574 35.57 -14.38 -0.51
CA LYS A 574 35.36 -14.27 -1.97
C LYS A 574 34.45 -13.11 -2.39
N GLU A 575 33.93 -12.34 -1.43
CA GLU A 575 33.02 -11.21 -1.68
C GLU A 575 31.79 -11.57 -2.56
N ILE A 576 31.25 -12.78 -2.37
CA ILE A 576 30.12 -13.30 -3.19
C ILE A 576 28.83 -12.49 -2.96
N HIS A 577 28.65 -12.00 -1.73
CA HIS A 577 27.42 -11.33 -1.30
C HIS A 577 27.58 -9.81 -1.19
N LYS A 578 26.47 -9.07 -1.38
CA LYS A 578 26.44 -7.62 -1.15
C LYS A 578 26.46 -7.32 0.35
N SER A 579 26.82 -6.08 0.69
CA SER A 579 26.98 -5.60 2.06
C SER A 579 25.81 -5.98 3.00
N SER A 580 24.56 -5.79 2.57
CA SER A 580 23.36 -6.15 3.36
C SER A 580 23.28 -7.63 3.72
N GLN A 581 23.61 -8.52 2.78
CA GLN A 581 23.57 -9.96 3.00
C GLN A 581 24.75 -10.40 3.88
N CYS A 582 25.92 -9.78 3.76
CA CYS A 582 27.01 -10.01 4.72
C CYS A 582 26.56 -9.67 6.16
N MET A 583 25.81 -8.57 6.37
CA MET A 583 25.25 -8.25 7.69
C MET A 583 24.33 -9.35 8.22
N TRP A 584 23.45 -9.89 7.37
CA TRP A 584 22.54 -10.97 7.75
C TRP A 584 23.28 -12.28 8.01
N LEU A 585 24.32 -12.58 7.25
CA LEU A 585 25.18 -13.74 7.47
C LEU A 585 25.87 -13.63 8.83
N MET A 586 26.44 -12.47 9.17
CA MET A 586 27.04 -12.22 10.49
C MET A 586 26.02 -12.38 11.62
N GLN A 587 24.75 -11.97 11.41
CA GLN A 587 23.68 -12.22 12.38
C GLN A 587 23.39 -13.72 12.55
N GLY A 588 23.32 -14.48 11.45
CA GLY A 588 23.17 -15.93 11.48
C GLY A 588 24.31 -16.63 12.22
N LEU A 589 25.55 -16.21 11.97
CA LEU A 589 26.73 -16.71 12.68
C LEU A 589 26.71 -16.35 14.17
N GLY A 590 26.22 -15.16 14.55
CA GLY A 590 26.07 -14.80 15.95
C GLY A 590 25.09 -15.72 16.69
N PHE A 591 23.95 -16.07 16.08
CA PHE A 591 23.04 -17.06 16.67
C PHE A 591 23.68 -18.45 16.77
N LEU A 592 24.36 -18.91 15.73
CA LEU A 592 25.07 -20.20 15.74
C LEU A 592 26.11 -20.26 16.88
N LEU A 593 26.95 -19.24 16.99
CA LEU A 593 28.02 -19.17 17.99
C LEU A 593 27.45 -19.05 19.42
N SER A 594 26.28 -18.41 19.59
CA SER A 594 25.64 -18.29 20.90
C SER A 594 25.22 -19.62 21.53
N ALA A 595 25.08 -20.68 20.71
CA ALA A 595 24.71 -22.02 21.17
C ALA A 595 25.90 -22.95 21.42
N LEU A 596 27.12 -22.56 21.04
CA LEU A 596 28.31 -23.38 21.23
C LEU A 596 28.85 -23.26 22.67
N PRO A 597 29.61 -24.25 23.16
CA PRO A 597 30.31 -24.14 24.45
C PRO A 597 31.24 -22.92 24.48
N VAL A 598 31.23 -22.16 25.59
CA VAL A 598 32.01 -20.91 25.77
C VAL A 598 33.49 -21.06 25.40
N GLU A 599 34.07 -22.23 25.66
CA GLU A 599 35.47 -22.56 25.34
C GLU A 599 35.77 -22.53 23.83
N GLU A 600 34.79 -22.92 23.00
CA GLU A 600 34.91 -22.90 21.54
C GLU A 600 34.57 -21.53 20.93
N ILE A 601 33.69 -20.76 21.59
CA ILE A 601 33.21 -19.47 21.07
C ILE A 601 34.41 -18.56 20.78
N LEU A 602 35.30 -18.36 21.75
CA LEU A 602 36.42 -17.43 21.58
C LEU A 602 37.32 -17.83 20.40
N GLY A 603 37.68 -19.09 20.28
CA GLY A 603 38.53 -19.58 19.19
C GLY A 603 37.89 -19.38 17.81
N ARG A 604 36.62 -19.77 17.66
CA ARG A 604 35.88 -19.64 16.39
C ARG A 604 35.60 -18.17 16.03
N LEU A 605 35.29 -17.35 17.03
CA LEU A 605 35.04 -15.92 16.89
C LEU A 605 36.31 -15.18 16.47
N THR A 606 37.46 -15.51 17.06
CA THR A 606 38.76 -14.97 16.62
C THR A 606 39.06 -15.34 15.17
N LEU A 607 38.84 -16.60 14.76
CA LEU A 607 39.04 -17.02 13.37
C LEU A 607 38.16 -16.25 12.38
N LEU A 608 36.90 -15.99 12.74
CA LEU A 608 35.96 -15.24 11.90
C LEU A 608 36.34 -13.76 11.78
N ILE A 609 36.72 -13.12 12.88
CA ILE A 609 36.88 -11.67 12.93
C ILE A 609 38.29 -11.20 12.52
N THR A 610 39.33 -12.00 12.76
CA THR A 610 40.74 -11.65 12.48
C THR A 610 40.99 -11.09 11.07
N PRO A 611 40.52 -11.71 9.96
CA PRO A 611 40.76 -11.16 8.63
C PRO A 611 40.13 -9.77 8.45
N HIS A 612 38.96 -9.53 9.06
CA HIS A 612 38.30 -8.23 9.00
C HIS A 612 39.00 -7.17 9.86
N ILE A 613 39.54 -7.54 11.03
CA ILE A 613 40.37 -6.65 11.86
C ILE A 613 41.65 -6.24 11.11
N GLN A 614 42.34 -7.19 10.47
CA GLN A 614 43.57 -6.91 9.72
C GLN A 614 43.32 -5.95 8.55
N THR A 615 42.21 -6.14 7.84
CA THR A 615 41.79 -5.20 6.79
C THR A 615 41.44 -3.83 7.38
N LEU A 616 40.70 -3.77 8.49
CA LEU A 616 40.37 -2.51 9.16
C LEU A 616 41.62 -1.76 9.65
N ASP A 617 42.62 -2.47 10.17
CA ASP A 617 43.92 -1.91 10.56
C ASP A 617 44.66 -1.32 9.36
N THR A 618 44.69 -2.04 8.25
CA THR A 618 45.29 -1.53 7.00
C THR A 618 44.57 -0.26 6.51
N LEU A 619 43.24 -0.24 6.55
CA LEU A 619 42.42 0.91 6.15
C LEU A 619 42.57 2.09 7.11
N ALA A 620 42.75 1.83 8.41
CA ALA A 620 42.96 2.87 9.42
C ALA A 620 44.28 3.64 9.18
N HIS A 621 45.29 3.01 8.57
CA HIS A 621 46.56 3.66 8.24
C HIS A 621 46.54 4.43 6.92
N GLN A 622 45.61 4.14 6.01
CA GLN A 622 45.45 4.84 4.73
C GLN A 622 44.94 6.29 4.89
N GLU A 623 45.08 7.09 3.84
CA GLU A 623 44.49 8.44 3.78
C GLU A 623 42.96 8.37 3.61
N PRO A 624 42.21 9.32 4.20
CA PRO A 624 40.75 9.35 4.05
C PRO A 624 40.31 9.49 2.60
N SER A 625 39.61 8.47 2.09
CA SER A 625 39.06 8.43 0.73
C SER A 625 37.64 7.87 0.74
N PRO A 626 36.79 8.16 -0.25
CA PRO A 626 35.42 7.66 -0.28
C PRO A 626 35.35 6.13 -0.34
N THR A 627 36.33 5.46 -0.96
CA THR A 627 36.41 4.00 -1.01
C THR A 627 36.81 3.43 0.36
N THR A 628 37.84 4.00 0.99
CA THR A 628 38.27 3.63 2.34
C THR A 628 37.13 3.80 3.35
N LYS A 629 36.33 4.87 3.22
CA LYS A 629 35.13 5.12 4.04
C LYS A 629 34.12 3.99 3.94
N LEU A 630 33.74 3.59 2.73
CA LEU A 630 32.75 2.52 2.50
C LEU A 630 33.23 1.18 3.07
N SER A 631 34.51 0.85 2.90
CA SER A 631 35.10 -0.37 3.46
C SER A 631 35.13 -0.37 4.99
N ILE A 632 35.47 0.75 5.63
CA ILE A 632 35.42 0.91 7.09
C ILE A 632 33.99 0.72 7.61
N ILE A 633 33.01 1.42 7.01
CA ILE A 633 31.60 1.31 7.39
C ILE A 633 31.10 -0.14 7.23
N HIS A 634 31.50 -0.81 6.16
CA HIS A 634 31.13 -2.21 5.92
C HIS A 634 31.69 -3.14 7.01
N ILE A 635 32.98 -3.04 7.36
CA ILE A 635 33.58 -3.89 8.41
C ILE A 635 32.94 -3.62 9.79
N LEU A 636 32.76 -2.35 10.15
CA LEU A 636 32.09 -1.98 11.40
C LEU A 636 30.64 -2.48 11.43
N GLY A 637 29.94 -2.42 10.29
CA GLY A 637 28.60 -2.97 10.14
C GLY A 637 28.56 -4.49 10.39
N MET A 638 29.54 -5.24 9.86
CA MET A 638 29.62 -6.70 10.06
C MET A 638 29.85 -7.05 11.53
N LEU A 639 30.76 -6.34 12.21
CA LEU A 639 30.99 -6.50 13.64
C LEU A 639 29.75 -6.18 14.47
N SER A 640 29.10 -5.05 14.18
CA SER A 640 27.85 -4.64 14.84
C SER A 640 26.75 -5.69 14.65
N SER A 641 26.62 -6.23 13.45
CA SER A 641 25.64 -7.26 13.10
C SER A 641 25.87 -8.57 13.84
N LEU A 642 27.13 -9.01 13.97
CA LEU A 642 27.52 -10.19 14.73
C LEU A 642 27.20 -10.03 16.23
N PHE A 643 27.60 -8.90 16.81
CA PHE A 643 27.38 -8.64 18.24
C PHE A 643 25.91 -8.43 18.58
N THR A 644 25.06 -8.13 17.60
CA THR A 644 23.61 -8.02 17.81
C THR A 644 22.96 -9.36 18.19
N THR A 645 23.48 -10.48 17.69
CA THR A 645 22.85 -11.80 17.84
C THR A 645 23.64 -12.79 18.69
N LEU A 646 24.91 -12.51 18.98
CA LEU A 646 25.76 -13.32 19.84
C LEU A 646 25.45 -13.08 21.32
N ASP A 647 24.39 -13.68 21.86
CA ASP A 647 24.03 -13.59 23.29
C ASP A 647 24.33 -14.90 24.03
N ILE A 648 25.36 -14.89 24.89
CA ILE A 648 25.85 -16.08 25.59
C ILE A 648 25.09 -16.31 26.92
N ARG A 649 24.25 -15.38 27.36
CA ARG A 649 23.61 -15.40 28.69
C ARG A 649 22.57 -16.51 28.86
N GLY A 650 22.00 -17.00 27.76
CA GLY A 650 21.02 -18.09 27.78
C GLY A 650 21.58 -19.43 28.30
N GLN A 651 22.91 -19.61 28.29
CA GLN A 651 23.55 -20.85 28.76
C GLN A 651 23.64 -20.95 30.29
N ASP A 652 23.48 -19.84 31.02
CA ASP A 652 23.60 -19.82 32.49
C ASP A 652 22.34 -20.31 33.23
N GLN A 653 21.20 -20.47 32.55
CA GLN A 653 19.96 -20.93 33.20
C GLN A 653 19.89 -22.46 33.39
N GLY A 654 20.76 -23.24 32.76
CA GLY A 654 20.73 -24.72 32.80
C GLY A 654 21.79 -25.38 33.69
N SER A 655 22.76 -24.64 34.23
CA SER A 655 23.84 -25.21 35.05
C SER A 655 23.67 -24.89 36.54
N GLU A 656 22.81 -25.65 37.23
CA GLU A 656 22.92 -25.81 38.68
C GLU A 656 24.22 -26.57 38.99
N GLY A 657 25.36 -25.85 39.06
CA GLY A 657 26.62 -26.51 39.40
C GLY A 657 27.89 -25.70 39.20
N THR A 658 28.37 -25.12 40.31
CA THR A 658 29.80 -25.11 40.70
C THR A 658 30.81 -24.13 40.08
N ILE A 659 30.43 -22.96 39.55
CA ILE A 659 31.35 -21.79 39.55
C ILE A 659 30.52 -20.50 39.73
N PRO A 660 30.86 -19.58 40.67
CA PRO A 660 30.20 -18.28 40.73
C PRO A 660 30.40 -17.51 39.42
N ALA A 661 29.31 -16.95 38.87
CA ALA A 661 29.26 -16.21 37.59
C ALA A 661 30.20 -14.99 37.48
N GLN A 662 31.01 -14.70 38.51
CA GLN A 662 31.84 -13.50 38.62
C GLN A 662 33.25 -13.61 37.99
N THR A 663 33.63 -14.75 37.41
CA THR A 663 35.00 -14.95 36.87
C THR A 663 35.09 -15.41 35.42
N ARG A 664 33.99 -15.56 34.67
CA ARG A 664 34.06 -15.86 33.24
C ARG A 664 34.02 -14.57 32.43
N THR A 665 35.18 -14.18 31.86
CA THR A 665 35.27 -13.07 30.92
C THR A 665 34.47 -13.39 29.65
N ASN A 666 33.48 -12.56 29.34
CA ASN A 666 32.66 -12.70 28.15
C ASN A 666 33.54 -12.54 26.87
N PRO A 667 33.53 -13.51 25.93
CA PRO A 667 34.33 -13.45 24.70
C PRO A 667 34.16 -12.16 23.89
N ILE A 668 32.95 -11.60 23.87
CA ILE A 668 32.66 -10.35 23.14
C ILE A 668 33.42 -9.18 23.77
N VAL A 669 33.47 -9.12 25.11
CA VAL A 669 34.21 -8.07 25.83
C VAL A 669 35.70 -8.15 25.52
N VAL A 670 36.27 -9.35 25.47
CA VAL A 670 37.69 -9.55 25.10
C VAL A 670 37.97 -9.01 23.70
N ILE A 671 37.10 -9.29 22.73
CA ILE A 671 37.26 -8.80 21.36
C ILE A 671 37.03 -7.29 21.27
N LEU A 672 36.02 -6.76 21.96
CA LEU A 672 35.79 -5.31 22.00
C LEU A 672 37.00 -4.57 22.59
N GLN A 673 37.64 -5.12 23.63
CA GLN A 673 38.88 -4.57 24.19
C GLN A 673 40.04 -4.61 23.18
N GLN A 674 40.18 -5.70 22.42
CA GLN A 674 41.21 -5.83 21.38
C GLN A 674 40.99 -4.85 20.21
N VAL A 675 39.73 -4.64 19.81
CA VAL A 675 39.35 -3.79 18.67
C VAL A 675 39.22 -2.32 19.06
N PHE A 676 39.12 -2.00 20.36
CA PHE A 676 38.90 -0.63 20.85
C PHE A 676 39.98 0.35 20.38
N THR A 677 41.26 -0.02 20.50
CA THR A 677 42.39 0.81 20.06
C THR A 677 42.35 1.08 18.56
N LEU A 678 41.95 0.09 17.77
CA LEU A 678 41.76 0.24 16.33
C LEU A 678 40.60 1.19 16.01
N ILE A 679 39.48 1.10 16.74
CA ILE A 679 38.36 2.02 16.60
C ILE A 679 38.78 3.46 16.93
N GLN A 680 39.59 3.66 17.97
CA GLN A 680 40.15 4.98 18.30
C GLN A 680 41.03 5.53 17.17
N ASN A 681 41.87 4.67 16.55
CA ASN A 681 42.68 5.06 15.40
C ASN A 681 41.81 5.49 14.21
N VAL A 682 40.72 4.76 13.93
CA VAL A 682 39.75 5.14 12.90
C VAL A 682 39.10 6.49 13.24
N LEU A 683 38.60 6.67 14.46
CA LEU A 683 37.98 7.92 14.89
C LEU A 683 38.93 9.11 14.79
N SER A 684 40.22 8.94 15.08
CA SER A 684 41.21 10.02 15.01
C SER A 684 41.28 10.69 13.62
N LYS A 685 41.00 9.94 12.55
CA LYS A 685 40.98 10.43 11.17
C LYS A 685 39.58 10.79 10.65
N TRP A 686 38.54 10.13 11.19
CA TRP A 686 37.17 10.21 10.67
C TRP A 686 36.17 10.90 11.62
N LEU A 687 36.64 11.60 12.66
CA LEU A 687 35.79 12.21 13.69
C LEU A 687 34.78 13.23 13.14
N SER A 688 35.10 13.87 12.01
CA SER A 688 34.22 14.83 11.34
C SER A 688 33.22 14.20 10.38
N ASP A 689 33.35 12.91 10.05
CA ASP A 689 32.44 12.23 9.11
C ASP A 689 31.26 11.61 9.87
N PRO A 690 30.02 12.03 9.57
CA PRO A 690 28.88 11.59 10.36
C PRO A 690 28.52 10.12 10.18
N GLU A 691 28.81 9.53 9.02
CA GLU A 691 28.47 8.14 8.73
C GLU A 691 29.41 7.17 9.42
N VAL A 692 30.72 7.48 9.44
CA VAL A 692 31.71 6.65 10.15
C VAL A 692 31.48 6.69 11.66
N VAL A 693 31.25 7.88 12.23
CA VAL A 693 30.92 8.02 13.66
C VAL A 693 29.65 7.25 14.02
N LYS A 694 28.60 7.33 13.18
CA LYS A 694 27.38 6.55 13.38
C LYS A 694 27.64 5.03 13.33
N ALA A 695 28.50 4.56 12.42
CA ALA A 695 28.87 3.15 12.34
C ALA A 695 29.61 2.67 13.60
N VAL A 696 30.56 3.46 14.10
CA VAL A 696 31.27 3.18 15.37
C VAL A 696 30.30 3.14 16.55
N CYS A 697 29.45 4.16 16.70
CA CYS A 697 28.41 4.16 17.73
C CYS A 697 27.50 2.92 17.60
N GLY A 698 27.18 2.49 16.38
CA GLY A 698 26.38 1.30 16.11
C GLY A 698 27.01 0.00 16.60
N VAL A 699 28.34 -0.16 16.56
CA VAL A 699 29.01 -1.35 17.12
C VAL A 699 28.76 -1.45 18.62
N PHE A 700 28.97 -0.34 19.34
CA PHE A 700 28.81 -0.30 20.80
C PHE A 700 27.35 -0.34 21.23
N ASP A 701 26.44 0.33 20.51
CA ASP A 701 25.00 0.28 20.75
C ASP A 701 24.46 -1.15 20.75
N ARG A 702 24.82 -1.93 19.73
CA ARG A 702 24.42 -3.33 19.64
C ARG A 702 25.08 -4.17 20.73
N SER A 703 26.37 -3.96 20.96
CA SER A 703 27.12 -4.68 22.00
C SER A 703 26.56 -4.44 23.40
N VAL A 704 26.21 -3.19 23.74
CA VAL A 704 25.62 -2.80 25.03
C VAL A 704 24.24 -3.45 25.22
N LYS A 705 23.41 -3.49 24.17
CA LYS A 705 22.09 -4.15 24.21
C LYS A 705 22.19 -5.66 24.41
N THR A 706 23.18 -6.30 23.78
CA THR A 706 23.38 -7.76 23.89
C THR A 706 23.99 -8.14 25.22
N LEU A 707 25.05 -7.46 25.65
CA LEU A 707 25.80 -7.79 26.87
C LEU A 707 25.15 -7.28 28.16
N LEU A 708 24.37 -6.20 28.10
CA LEU A 708 23.83 -5.50 29.26
C LEU A 708 24.90 -5.26 30.34
N ARG A 709 24.80 -5.94 31.50
CA ARG A 709 25.73 -5.77 32.63
C ARG A 709 27.13 -6.31 32.33
N ASP A 710 27.26 -7.30 31.46
CA ASP A 710 28.58 -7.86 31.09
C ASP A 710 29.44 -6.83 30.33
N PHE A 711 28.83 -5.76 29.82
CA PHE A 711 29.54 -4.64 29.18
C PHE A 711 30.25 -3.72 30.20
N ALA A 712 30.03 -3.91 31.51
CA ALA A 712 30.61 -3.09 32.59
C ALA A 712 32.11 -2.74 32.42
N PRO A 713 33.01 -3.66 32.02
CA PRO A 713 34.43 -3.36 31.85
C PRO A 713 34.74 -2.29 30.78
N MET A 714 33.85 -2.09 29.81
CA MET A 714 34.01 -1.15 28.71
C MET A 714 33.41 0.24 28.99
N VAL A 715 32.61 0.39 30.05
CA VAL A 715 31.89 1.63 30.36
C VAL A 715 32.80 2.86 30.49
N PRO A 716 33.94 2.81 31.19
CA PRO A 716 34.81 3.99 31.32
C PRO A 716 35.38 4.45 29.97
N GLN A 717 35.88 3.49 29.19
CA GLN A 717 36.50 3.76 27.88
C GLN A 717 35.47 4.30 26.87
N LEU A 718 34.27 3.71 26.84
CA LEU A 718 33.19 4.16 25.98
C LEU A 718 32.70 5.57 26.37
N SER A 719 32.62 5.87 27.68
CA SER A 719 32.17 7.19 28.15
C SER A 719 33.11 8.30 27.71
N GLU A 720 34.42 8.06 27.80
CA GLU A 720 35.44 9.02 27.32
C GLU A 720 35.36 9.23 25.81
N MET A 721 35.28 8.14 25.04
CA MET A 721 35.18 8.19 23.58
C MET A 721 33.90 8.93 23.12
N LEU A 722 32.74 8.64 23.74
CA LEU A 722 31.48 9.34 23.42
C LEU A 722 31.56 10.83 23.73
N GLY A 723 32.24 11.20 24.82
CA GLY A 723 32.50 12.60 25.14
C GLY A 723 33.28 13.30 24.03
N GLN A 724 34.39 12.71 23.59
CA GLN A 724 35.23 13.25 22.50
C GLN A 724 34.48 13.36 21.17
N ILE A 725 33.68 12.33 20.84
CA ILE A 725 32.83 12.34 19.65
C ILE A 725 31.83 13.48 19.73
N TYR A 726 31.08 13.59 20.83
CA TYR A 726 29.99 14.54 20.93
C TYR A 726 30.45 16.00 21.00
N THR A 727 31.61 16.27 21.61
CA THR A 727 32.18 17.63 21.60
C THR A 727 32.65 18.07 20.22
N THR A 728 33.08 17.13 19.38
CA THR A 728 33.65 17.45 18.06
C THR A 728 32.59 17.43 16.96
N CYS A 729 31.76 16.39 16.93
CA CYS A 729 30.68 16.22 15.98
C CYS A 729 29.41 15.76 16.74
N PRO A 730 28.58 16.70 17.22
CA PRO A 730 27.35 16.38 17.94
C PRO A 730 26.38 15.57 17.07
N GLN A 731 26.07 14.33 17.48
CA GLN A 731 25.16 13.44 16.76
C GLN A 731 24.15 12.77 17.68
N ALA A 732 22.95 12.54 17.16
CA ALA A 732 21.90 11.82 17.88
C ALA A 732 22.33 10.39 18.29
N SER A 733 23.15 9.71 17.49
CA SER A 733 23.64 8.35 17.77
C SER A 733 24.42 8.26 19.09
N ALA A 734 25.22 9.27 19.43
CA ALA A 734 25.94 9.34 20.69
C ALA A 734 25.01 9.63 21.88
N LEU A 735 23.94 10.40 21.68
CA LEU A 735 22.88 10.61 22.69
C LEU A 735 22.14 9.31 22.98
N ASP A 736 21.75 8.58 21.94
CA ASP A 736 21.02 7.31 22.06
C ASP A 736 21.86 6.26 22.79
N LEU A 737 23.16 6.19 22.48
CA LEU A 737 24.09 5.30 23.17
C LEU A 737 24.30 5.70 24.64
N THR A 738 24.45 6.99 24.92
CA THR A 738 24.52 7.52 26.30
C THR A 738 23.25 7.15 27.07
N CYS A 739 22.07 7.31 26.46
CA CYS A 739 20.79 6.95 27.06
C CYS A 739 20.72 5.45 27.40
N GLN A 740 21.24 4.58 26.53
CA GLN A 740 21.29 3.15 26.80
C GLN A 740 22.23 2.79 27.95
N MET A 741 23.42 3.39 28.01
CA MET A 741 24.33 3.23 29.14
C MET A 741 23.67 3.66 30.45
N VAL A 742 22.94 4.79 30.45
CA VAL A 742 22.18 5.24 31.62
C VAL A 742 21.12 4.22 32.02
N ARG A 743 20.34 3.70 31.08
CA ARG A 743 19.26 2.72 31.37
C ARG A 743 19.80 1.43 32.00
N ILE A 744 20.97 0.97 31.60
CA ILE A 744 21.53 -0.32 32.04
C ILE A 744 22.29 -0.17 33.37
N PHE A 745 23.10 0.89 33.52
CA PHE A 745 24.08 1.01 34.61
C PHE A 745 23.69 1.97 35.74
N THR A 746 22.50 2.58 35.71
CA THR A 746 22.05 3.52 36.76
C THR A 746 21.96 2.90 38.17
N GLY A 747 21.85 1.57 38.28
CA GLY A 747 21.83 0.85 39.55
C GLY A 747 23.21 0.51 40.14
N GLU A 748 24.30 0.71 39.38
CA GLU A 748 25.64 0.22 39.74
C GLU A 748 26.57 1.39 40.14
N LYS A 749 26.93 1.45 41.44
CA LYS A 749 27.67 2.58 42.01
C LYS A 749 29.05 2.78 41.39
N ASP A 750 29.70 1.70 40.95
CA ASP A 750 31.07 1.72 40.44
C ASP A 750 31.18 2.31 39.03
N HIS A 751 30.07 2.34 38.27
CA HIS A 751 30.02 2.82 36.89
C HIS A 751 29.29 4.17 36.73
N LEU A 752 28.71 4.68 37.82
CA LEU A 752 27.94 5.92 37.83
C LEU A 752 28.80 7.17 37.55
N GLY A 753 30.06 7.17 38.00
CA GLY A 753 30.97 8.31 37.86
C GLY A 753 31.21 8.73 36.39
N PRO A 754 31.73 7.83 35.54
CA PRO A 754 31.95 8.11 34.12
C PRO A 754 30.68 8.51 33.36
N ILE A 755 29.56 7.83 33.62
CA ILE A 755 28.28 8.09 32.96
C ILE A 755 27.73 9.47 33.35
N LYS A 756 27.82 9.86 34.63
CA LYS A 756 27.39 11.18 35.09
C LYS A 756 28.17 12.29 34.40
N HIS A 757 29.50 12.14 34.30
CA HIS A 757 30.33 13.11 33.60
C HIS A 757 29.95 13.24 32.11
N LEU A 758 29.68 12.11 31.45
CA LEU A 758 29.20 12.09 30.06
C LEU A 758 27.86 12.82 29.90
N ILE A 759 26.89 12.60 30.79
CA ILE A 759 25.59 13.30 30.76
C ILE A 759 25.78 14.81 30.89
N GLU A 760 26.60 15.26 31.84
CA GLU A 760 26.86 16.69 32.05
C GLU A 760 27.48 17.33 30.79
N LEU A 761 28.48 16.68 30.21
CA LEU A 761 29.16 17.13 28.99
C LEU A 761 28.21 17.21 27.80
N VAL A 762 27.47 16.14 27.55
CA VAL A 762 26.52 16.03 26.46
C VAL A 762 25.42 17.08 26.61
N THR A 763 24.83 17.21 27.80
CA THR A 763 23.76 18.17 28.07
C THR A 763 24.22 19.61 27.84
N SER A 764 25.41 19.96 28.34
CA SER A 764 26.01 21.29 28.15
C SER A 764 26.20 21.61 26.67
N THR A 765 26.72 20.65 25.91
CA THR A 765 26.97 20.79 24.47
C THR A 765 25.66 20.94 23.69
N THR A 766 24.66 20.12 23.97
CA THR A 766 23.32 20.19 23.33
C THR A 766 22.62 21.51 23.63
N GLN A 767 22.69 22.00 24.87
CA GLN A 767 22.10 23.29 25.24
C GLN A 767 22.73 24.45 24.49
N SER A 768 24.06 24.44 24.34
CA SER A 768 24.77 25.46 23.54
C SER A 768 24.30 25.46 22.08
N ILE A 769 24.15 24.28 21.47
CA ILE A 769 23.66 24.14 20.10
C ILE A 769 22.22 24.64 19.99
N PHE A 770 21.35 24.26 20.93
CA PHE A 770 19.94 24.66 20.92
C PHE A 770 19.76 26.17 21.04
N GLN A 771 20.58 26.84 21.86
CA GLN A 771 20.55 28.29 22.05
C GLN A 771 21.03 29.07 20.82
N GLN A 772 21.91 28.48 20.01
CA GLN A 772 22.48 29.14 18.83
C GLN A 772 21.52 29.20 17.63
N GLY A 773 20.44 28.39 17.60
CA GLY A 773 19.51 28.32 16.47
C GLY A 773 20.17 27.77 15.19
N LYS A 774 19.36 27.38 14.19
CA LYS A 774 19.91 26.93 12.89
C LYS A 774 20.55 28.14 12.18
N ASN A 775 21.88 28.11 11.99
CA ASN A 775 22.51 28.77 10.84
C ASN A 775 22.32 27.90 9.60
#